data_AF-A0A4R4LDP3-F1
#
_entry.id   AF-A0A4R4LDP3-F1
#
_cell.length_a   1.000
_cell.length_b   1.000
_cell.length_c   1.000
_cell.angle_alpha   90.00
_cell.angle_beta   90.00
_cell.angle_gamma   90.00
#
_symmetry.space_group_name_H-M   'P 1'
#
loop_
_entity.id
_entity.type
_entity.pdbx_description
1 polymer ?
#
loop_
_entity_poly.entity_id
_entity_poly.type
_entity_poly.pdbx_seq_one_letter_code
_entity_poly.pdbx_strand_id
1 'polypeptide(L)'
;MALFRMFRPGWTGRAARSTSRHTPTVPAARVAEPVPAPAPASLDPAALPRCFGTVPNHAHSPLPTLDADGQVVPGTGIRKFVDPLPLPGPAARTGGDRQLPVAAPDTTRYPGCDYYEIGLAEYTQRLHRDLPATRLRGYRQLNLGTDPDGHNTVVAPERPYHLGPMIIARRGRPVRITFINQLPTGRAGELFLPVDGTLDGAGGGPLDGPAPYPQNRAVLHLAGAQTGWISAGNPWQWVTPAGEITPYPTGPGLAHVPDMPPPGAGATTLYFPNEQSGRLMWLHDNTLGLSRLTVYSGQLALYLLTDPAEERLVADGVLPADQFPLVIQDKTFVPDDAQLAAQDPTWDRDRWGARGSLWHPHVYQPRQDPYRESGRNPTGRWDYGPWTAEVGDAVAVGPVPNPHHDPVAAPEEPPQVPGLPHPSAVPAAYGDTPLVNGVAYPYLTVEPKAYRFRILNACADRSLNLAIYRARSDGPMWRPDGTLADAGAGEVPMVEAVRAAGRPTDWPVDGRDGGVPDPAAAGPRMIQIGNECGLLPAPVVVPHRPVGYRYDRRDPTVLNVDGHALLLAPGERADVVVDFSTVPPGGTLILHNDAPAPLPCFDPRYDQHTGAGGRRAEGGPPGTHPGYGPNTRTLLQFRVAGTPAAPYDLTRLAERLPGAYAASQRPPIVPQPEYDPAFATRTGRRTVVPAHAVTARFVPPGATPPVTLP
;
A
#
# COMPACT_ATOMS: atom_id res chain seq x y z
N MET A 1 -28.12 20.32 -14.35
CA MET A 1 -28.91 19.12 -14.71
C MET A 1 -29.59 19.33 -16.07
N ALA A 2 -28.77 19.40 -17.14
CA ALA A 2 -29.23 19.48 -18.54
C ALA A 2 -28.04 19.13 -19.46
N LEU A 3 -27.58 17.87 -19.45
CA LEU A 3 -26.53 17.40 -20.39
C LEU A 3 -26.39 15.86 -20.47
N PHE A 4 -27.49 15.12 -20.31
CA PHE A 4 -27.52 13.68 -20.61
C PHE A 4 -28.79 13.33 -21.39
N ARG A 5 -28.80 13.74 -22.67
CA ARG A 5 -29.73 13.24 -23.70
C ARG A 5 -29.10 13.48 -25.08
N MET A 6 -28.35 12.50 -25.58
CA MET A 6 -28.21 12.18 -27.02
C MET A 6 -27.76 10.71 -27.09
N PHE A 7 -28.71 9.77 -27.09
CA PHE A 7 -29.28 9.06 -28.24
C PHE A 7 -28.39 7.94 -28.80
N ARG A 8 -28.71 6.71 -28.39
CA ARG A 8 -28.48 5.49 -29.18
C ARG A 8 -29.32 5.56 -30.48
N PRO A 9 -28.86 4.99 -31.61
CA PRO A 9 -29.72 4.81 -32.78
C PRO A 9 -30.84 3.81 -32.46
N GLY A 10 -32.05 4.13 -32.93
CA GLY A 10 -33.27 3.35 -32.72
C GLY A 10 -33.30 2.01 -33.46
N TRP A 11 -34.00 1.06 -32.87
CA TRP A 11 -34.17 -0.33 -33.30
C TRP A 11 -35.18 -0.52 -34.45
N THR A 12 -35.27 0.45 -35.37
CA THR A 12 -36.21 0.44 -36.51
C THR A 12 -35.50 0.84 -37.79
N GLY A 13 -34.67 -0.07 -38.31
CA GLY A 13 -33.94 0.10 -39.57
C GLY A 13 -33.56 -1.22 -40.24
N ARG A 14 -34.29 -2.32 -39.98
CA ARG A 14 -34.12 -3.60 -40.66
C ARG A 14 -35.29 -3.86 -41.62
N ALA A 15 -35.11 -3.45 -42.87
CA ALA A 15 -35.71 -3.96 -44.12
C ALA A 15 -35.41 -2.88 -45.18
N ALA A 16 -34.87 -3.11 -46.37
CA ALA A 16 -34.74 -4.29 -47.19
C ALA A 16 -33.60 -4.07 -48.20
N ARG A 17 -32.90 -5.15 -48.58
CA ARG A 17 -32.43 -5.43 -49.95
C ARG A 17 -31.87 -6.85 -49.97
N SER A 18 -32.66 -7.77 -50.51
CA SER A 18 -32.21 -9.10 -50.91
C SER A 18 -31.56 -9.04 -52.29
N THR A 19 -30.55 -9.88 -52.52
CA THR A 19 -30.47 -10.94 -53.54
C THR A 19 -29.05 -11.10 -54.10
N SER A 20 -28.26 -11.96 -53.47
CA SER A 20 -27.40 -12.89 -54.20
C SER A 20 -27.29 -14.17 -53.37
N ARG A 21 -27.65 -15.31 -53.98
CA ARG A 21 -27.42 -16.63 -53.39
C ARG A 21 -25.94 -16.96 -53.58
N HIS A 22 -25.19 -17.02 -52.49
CA HIS A 22 -23.95 -17.77 -52.43
C HIS A 22 -24.15 -18.88 -51.40
N THR A 23 -24.10 -20.12 -51.86
CA THR A 23 -24.06 -21.30 -51.01
C THR A 23 -22.70 -21.29 -50.31
N PRO A 24 -22.62 -21.25 -48.97
CA PRO A 24 -21.34 -21.33 -48.29
C PRO A 24 -20.79 -22.76 -48.41
N THR A 25 -19.74 -22.95 -49.18
CA THR A 25 -18.85 -24.11 -49.04
C THR A 25 -18.03 -23.91 -47.77
N VAL A 26 -18.31 -24.72 -46.74
CA VAL A 26 -17.46 -24.82 -45.54
C VAL A 26 -16.13 -25.47 -45.94
N PRO A 27 -14.98 -24.78 -45.81
CA PRO A 27 -13.69 -25.44 -45.98
C PRO A 27 -13.47 -26.42 -44.82
N ALA A 28 -12.96 -27.61 -45.13
CA ALA A 28 -12.58 -28.59 -44.13
C ALA A 28 -11.62 -27.99 -43.09
N ALA A 29 -11.76 -28.40 -41.82
CA ALA A 29 -10.91 -27.98 -40.72
C ALA A 29 -9.43 -28.15 -41.10
N ARG A 30 -8.66 -27.06 -41.02
CA ARG A 30 -7.19 -27.15 -41.06
C ARG A 30 -6.77 -27.99 -39.86
N VAL A 31 -6.10 -29.10 -40.13
CA VAL A 31 -5.33 -29.83 -39.12
C VAL A 31 -4.29 -28.84 -38.58
N ALA A 32 -4.24 -28.71 -37.25
CA ALA A 32 -3.27 -27.85 -36.58
C ALA A 32 -1.86 -28.26 -37.02
N GLU A 33 -1.15 -27.38 -37.73
CA GLU A 33 0.28 -27.55 -37.88
C GLU A 33 0.92 -27.39 -36.49
N PRO A 34 1.94 -28.20 -36.16
CA PRO A 34 2.66 -28.06 -34.91
C PRO A 34 3.29 -26.67 -34.86
N VAL A 35 2.82 -25.86 -33.91
CA VAL A 35 3.48 -24.60 -33.55
C VAL A 35 4.91 -24.96 -33.14
N PRO A 36 5.95 -24.42 -33.80
CA PRO A 36 7.33 -24.67 -33.38
C PRO A 36 7.49 -24.30 -31.92
N ALA A 37 8.25 -25.10 -31.17
CA ALA A 37 8.51 -24.83 -29.76
C ALA A 37 9.01 -23.38 -29.62
N PRO A 38 8.42 -22.56 -28.73
CA PRO A 38 8.87 -21.20 -28.54
C PRO A 38 10.36 -21.21 -28.19
N ALA A 39 11.11 -20.26 -28.74
CA ALA A 39 12.50 -20.04 -28.34
C ALA A 39 12.57 -19.94 -26.80
N PRO A 40 13.66 -20.42 -26.17
CA PRO A 40 13.81 -20.31 -24.73
C PRO A 40 13.68 -18.83 -24.34
N ALA A 41 12.85 -18.55 -23.33
CA ALA A 41 12.65 -17.20 -22.86
C ALA A 41 13.99 -16.60 -22.43
N SER A 42 14.33 -15.43 -22.97
CA SER A 42 15.55 -14.69 -22.67
C SER A 42 15.22 -13.27 -22.23
N LEU A 43 16.01 -12.72 -21.31
CA LEU A 43 15.94 -11.31 -20.96
C LEU A 43 16.63 -10.47 -22.03
N ASP A 44 15.92 -9.48 -22.55
CA ASP A 44 16.46 -8.45 -23.43
C ASP A 44 15.87 -7.08 -23.03
N PRO A 45 16.53 -6.34 -22.13
CA PRO A 45 16.06 -5.03 -21.71
C PRO A 45 16.15 -3.96 -22.81
N ALA A 46 16.84 -4.21 -23.91
CA ALA A 46 16.92 -3.31 -25.06
C ALA A 46 15.80 -3.56 -26.09
N ALA A 47 15.11 -4.71 -26.00
CA ALA A 47 13.99 -5.02 -26.88
C ALA A 47 12.82 -4.06 -26.66
N LEU A 48 12.18 -3.65 -27.74
CA LEU A 48 10.90 -2.93 -27.67
C LEU A 48 9.83 -3.88 -27.09
N PRO A 49 9.16 -3.51 -25.99
CA PRO A 49 8.14 -4.35 -25.38
C PRO A 49 7.05 -4.77 -26.37
N ARG A 50 6.75 -6.06 -26.38
CA ARG A 50 5.67 -6.63 -27.18
C ARG A 50 4.36 -6.51 -26.42
N CYS A 51 3.66 -5.38 -26.58
CA CYS A 51 2.48 -5.03 -25.78
C CYS A 51 1.29 -6.00 -25.92
N PHE A 52 1.12 -6.65 -27.08
CA PHE A 52 -0.01 -7.55 -27.42
C PHE A 52 0.39 -9.02 -27.55
N GLY A 53 1.64 -9.34 -27.20
CA GLY A 53 2.16 -10.70 -27.28
C GLY A 53 1.59 -11.63 -26.21
N THR A 54 1.95 -12.91 -26.29
CA THR A 54 1.57 -13.94 -25.32
C THR A 54 2.40 -13.90 -24.03
N VAL A 55 3.55 -13.25 -24.07
CA VAL A 55 4.44 -13.05 -22.91
C VAL A 55 4.11 -11.68 -22.31
N PRO A 56 3.75 -11.61 -21.01
CA PRO A 56 3.53 -10.32 -20.38
C PRO A 56 4.83 -9.51 -20.26
N ASN A 57 4.71 -8.25 -19.87
CA ASN A 57 5.81 -7.38 -19.44
C ASN A 57 5.62 -7.03 -17.95
N HIS A 58 5.29 -8.05 -17.16
CA HIS A 58 5.11 -7.93 -15.72
C HIS A 58 5.46 -9.20 -14.97
N ALA A 59 6.15 -9.06 -13.84
CA ALA A 59 6.58 -10.19 -13.03
C ALA A 59 5.67 -10.41 -11.81
N HIS A 60 5.75 -11.64 -11.29
CA HIS A 60 5.27 -12.03 -9.97
C HIS A 60 6.44 -12.36 -9.05
N SER A 61 6.21 -12.30 -7.74
CA SER A 61 7.19 -12.73 -6.75
C SER A 61 7.62 -14.19 -6.98
N PRO A 62 8.82 -14.60 -6.51
CA PRO A 62 9.32 -15.96 -6.69
C PRO A 62 8.27 -17.02 -6.33
N LEU A 63 7.90 -17.82 -7.32
CA LEU A 63 6.94 -18.91 -7.14
C LEU A 63 7.62 -20.14 -6.54
N PRO A 64 6.91 -20.97 -5.76
CA PRO A 64 7.42 -22.29 -5.40
C PRO A 64 7.59 -23.14 -6.65
N THR A 65 8.69 -23.91 -6.71
CA THR A 65 8.93 -24.90 -7.76
C THR A 65 8.32 -26.23 -7.35
N LEU A 66 7.75 -26.97 -8.30
CA LEU A 66 7.19 -28.29 -8.07
C LEU A 66 8.13 -29.38 -8.59
N ASP A 67 8.21 -30.49 -7.85
CA ASP A 67 8.84 -31.72 -8.33
C ASP A 67 7.92 -32.50 -9.29
N ALA A 68 8.38 -33.67 -9.73
CA ALA A 68 7.64 -34.53 -10.67
C ALA A 68 6.31 -35.04 -10.09
N ASP A 69 6.18 -35.08 -8.76
CA ASP A 69 4.98 -35.53 -8.04
C ASP A 69 4.04 -34.35 -7.69
N GLY A 70 4.37 -33.14 -8.16
CA GLY A 70 3.61 -31.92 -7.92
C GLY A 70 3.76 -31.36 -6.51
N GLN A 71 4.74 -31.83 -5.73
CA GLN A 71 5.05 -31.31 -4.40
C GLN A 71 6.00 -30.12 -4.50
N VAL A 72 5.85 -29.16 -3.58
CA VAL A 72 6.75 -28.00 -3.54
C VAL A 72 8.15 -28.44 -3.11
N VAL A 73 9.15 -28.11 -3.92
CA VAL A 73 10.56 -28.31 -3.60
C VAL A 73 10.96 -27.40 -2.43
N PRO A 74 11.45 -27.94 -1.30
CA PRO A 74 11.87 -27.13 -0.15
C PRO A 74 12.90 -26.08 -0.52
N GLY A 75 12.78 -24.88 0.07
CA GLY A 75 13.68 -23.76 -0.20
C GLY A 75 13.34 -22.92 -1.44
N THR A 76 12.24 -23.25 -2.13
CA THR A 76 11.69 -22.44 -3.23
C THR A 76 10.47 -21.64 -2.79
N GLY A 77 10.15 -20.57 -3.54
CA GLY A 77 9.05 -19.66 -3.20
C GLY A 77 9.27 -18.82 -1.93
N ILE A 78 8.21 -18.18 -1.46
CA ILE A 78 8.19 -17.39 -0.22
C ILE A 78 7.24 -18.08 0.76
N ARG A 79 7.77 -18.71 1.81
CA ARG A 79 6.93 -19.35 2.83
C ARG A 79 6.21 -18.32 3.69
N LYS A 80 4.96 -18.58 4.09
CA LYS A 80 4.26 -17.73 5.05
C LYS A 80 4.69 -18.03 6.49
N PHE A 81 4.66 -17.02 7.35
CA PHE A 81 4.71 -17.14 8.81
C PHE A 81 5.97 -17.82 9.38
N VAL A 82 7.09 -17.70 8.67
CA VAL A 82 8.37 -18.21 9.13
C VAL A 82 9.19 -17.16 9.89
N ASP A 83 8.98 -15.87 9.64
CA ASP A 83 9.67 -14.75 10.29
C ASP A 83 8.78 -14.01 11.29
N PRO A 84 9.32 -13.58 12.46
CA PRO A 84 8.57 -12.77 13.42
C PRO A 84 8.36 -11.35 12.91
N LEU A 85 7.26 -10.73 13.32
CA LEU A 85 6.96 -9.31 13.06
C LEU A 85 8.00 -8.42 13.77
N PRO A 86 8.69 -7.51 13.05
CA PRO A 86 9.53 -6.50 13.69
C PRO A 86 8.69 -5.56 14.58
N LEU A 87 9.09 -5.40 15.83
CA LEU A 87 8.44 -4.51 16.81
C LEU A 87 9.36 -3.34 17.17
N PRO A 88 8.80 -2.18 17.58
CA PRO A 88 9.59 -1.07 18.12
C PRO A 88 10.44 -1.48 19.31
N GLY A 89 11.71 -1.05 19.34
CA GLY A 89 12.61 -1.29 20.46
C GLY A 89 13.83 -0.36 20.43
N PRO A 90 14.58 -0.26 21.56
CA PRO A 90 15.84 0.45 21.58
C PRO A 90 16.78 -0.16 20.54
N ALA A 91 17.54 0.70 19.83
CA ALA A 91 18.44 0.29 18.76
C ALA A 91 19.24 -0.97 19.15
N ALA A 92 19.03 -2.06 18.40
CA ALA A 92 19.64 -3.35 18.68
C ALA A 92 21.16 -3.21 18.80
N ARG A 93 21.69 -3.27 20.03
CA ARG A 93 23.14 -3.37 20.26
C ARG A 93 23.71 -4.70 19.78
N THR A 94 22.86 -5.70 19.53
CA THR A 94 23.21 -7.00 18.92
C THR A 94 21.91 -7.75 18.54
N GLY A 95 21.45 -7.73 17.27
CA GLY A 95 20.33 -8.62 16.91
C GLY A 95 19.55 -8.44 15.60
N GLY A 96 20.21 -8.45 14.43
CA GLY A 96 19.59 -8.77 13.12
C GLY A 96 18.49 -7.82 12.57
N ASP A 97 18.00 -8.11 11.36
CA ASP A 97 16.92 -7.40 10.64
C ASP A 97 15.53 -7.46 11.33
N ARG A 98 15.46 -7.60 12.66
CA ARG A 98 14.25 -8.09 13.38
C ARG A 98 13.61 -7.10 14.36
N GLN A 99 14.04 -5.85 14.39
CA GLN A 99 13.45 -4.80 15.24
C GLN A 99 13.27 -3.50 14.45
N LEU A 100 12.27 -2.71 14.85
CA LEU A 100 12.07 -1.34 14.35
C LEU A 100 12.82 -0.38 15.29
N PRO A 101 13.93 0.25 14.88
CA PRO A 101 14.71 1.10 15.76
C PRO A 101 13.94 2.38 16.12
N VAL A 102 13.95 2.73 17.41
CA VAL A 102 13.41 4.01 17.90
C VAL A 102 14.53 5.05 18.02
N ALA A 103 14.29 6.24 17.49
CA ALA A 103 15.21 7.38 17.56
C ALA A 103 15.31 7.92 19.01
N ALA A 104 16.49 8.42 19.38
CA ALA A 104 16.72 9.06 20.68
C ALA A 104 17.03 10.55 20.46
N PRO A 105 16.21 11.49 20.95
CA PRO A 105 16.40 12.91 20.65
C PRO A 105 17.66 13.48 21.29
N ASP A 106 18.32 14.40 20.59
CA ASP A 106 19.20 15.38 21.21
C ASP A 106 18.35 16.52 21.79
N THR A 107 18.36 16.66 23.10
CA THR A 107 17.58 17.65 23.84
C THR A 107 18.41 18.85 24.30
N THR A 108 19.72 18.85 24.01
CA THR A 108 20.67 19.85 24.51
C THR A 108 20.99 20.90 23.46
N ARG A 109 21.06 20.53 22.18
CA ARG A 109 21.41 21.45 21.09
C ARG A 109 20.37 22.55 20.87
N TYR A 110 19.08 22.22 21.01
CA TYR A 110 17.98 23.18 20.95
C TYR A 110 17.12 23.02 22.21
N PRO A 111 17.45 23.74 23.30
CA PRO A 111 16.72 23.64 24.56
C PRO A 111 15.21 23.82 24.37
N GLY A 112 14.42 22.92 24.98
CA GLY A 112 12.96 22.90 24.85
C GLY A 112 12.42 22.15 23.62
N CYS A 113 13.29 21.62 22.76
CA CYS A 113 12.90 20.85 21.57
C CYS A 113 13.65 19.52 21.51
N ASP A 114 13.11 18.59 20.73
CA ASP A 114 13.79 17.37 20.34
C ASP A 114 14.48 17.58 18.99
N TYR A 115 15.78 17.31 18.92
CA TYR A 115 16.57 17.46 17.70
C TYR A 115 17.08 16.13 17.17
N TYR A 116 17.01 15.98 15.85
CA TYR A 116 17.53 14.83 15.13
C TYR A 116 18.30 15.26 13.88
N GLU A 117 19.37 14.55 13.57
CA GLU A 117 20.00 14.53 12.26
C GLU A 117 19.60 13.23 11.57
N ILE A 118 18.80 13.32 10.51
CA ILE A 118 18.23 12.17 9.82
C ILE A 118 18.89 12.05 8.45
N GLY A 119 19.67 10.99 8.26
CA GLY A 119 20.32 10.65 7.01
C GLY A 119 19.45 9.76 6.14
N LEU A 120 19.33 10.07 4.86
CA LEU A 120 18.85 9.15 3.83
C LEU A 120 20.04 8.41 3.22
N ALA A 121 20.01 7.08 3.24
CA ALA A 121 21.05 6.26 2.64
C ALA A 121 20.48 5.06 1.91
N GLU A 122 21.28 4.53 0.99
CA GLU A 122 21.02 3.24 0.36
C GLU A 122 21.64 2.11 1.18
N TYR A 123 20.93 0.99 1.30
CA TYR A 123 21.33 -0.15 2.12
C TYR A 123 20.68 -1.44 1.59
N THR A 124 21.04 -2.57 2.20
CA THR A 124 20.35 -3.85 1.96
C THR A 124 19.78 -4.39 3.27
N GLN A 125 18.61 -5.03 3.17
CA GLN A 125 17.94 -5.68 4.29
C GLN A 125 17.16 -6.89 3.78
N ARG A 126 17.14 -7.99 4.54
CA ARG A 126 16.30 -9.12 4.20
C ARG A 126 14.86 -8.84 4.62
N LEU A 127 13.94 -8.84 3.66
CA LEU A 127 12.50 -8.68 3.90
C LEU A 127 11.77 -10.02 4.08
N HIS A 128 12.47 -11.14 3.85
CA HIS A 128 12.02 -12.49 4.15
C HIS A 128 13.21 -13.47 4.18
N ARG A 129 13.17 -14.53 5.00
CA ARG A 129 14.26 -15.52 5.08
C ARG A 129 14.44 -16.40 3.85
N ASP A 130 13.47 -16.46 2.95
CA ASP A 130 13.56 -17.22 1.69
C ASP A 130 14.01 -16.32 0.52
N LEU A 131 14.23 -15.03 0.77
CA LEU A 131 14.73 -14.07 -0.19
C LEU A 131 16.19 -13.68 0.12
N PRO A 132 16.98 -13.33 -0.92
CA PRO A 132 18.19 -12.53 -0.75
C PRO A 132 17.91 -11.19 -0.05
N ALA A 133 18.96 -10.50 0.39
CA ALA A 133 18.81 -9.15 0.89
C ALA A 133 18.36 -8.21 -0.24
N THR A 134 17.33 -7.41 0.01
CA THR A 134 16.74 -6.47 -0.95
C THR A 134 17.45 -5.14 -0.82
N ARG A 135 17.82 -4.52 -1.95
CA ARG A 135 18.34 -3.15 -2.01
C ARG A 135 17.21 -2.16 -1.72
N LEU A 136 17.45 -1.22 -0.80
CA LEU A 136 16.48 -0.25 -0.31
C LEU A 136 17.13 1.13 -0.14
N ARG A 137 16.32 2.18 -0.12
CA ARG A 137 16.71 3.51 0.38
C ARG A 137 15.88 3.82 1.61
N GLY A 138 16.49 4.29 2.69
CA GLY A 138 15.80 4.48 3.96
C GLY A 138 16.51 5.45 4.89
N TYR A 139 15.87 5.74 6.01
CA TYR A 139 16.33 6.75 6.94
C TYR A 139 17.13 6.16 8.11
N ARG A 140 18.03 6.95 8.69
CA ARG A 140 18.72 6.65 9.95
C ARG A 140 18.98 7.92 10.74
N GLN A 141 19.02 7.82 12.06
CA GLN A 141 19.55 8.90 12.90
C GLN A 141 21.09 8.91 12.79
N LEU A 142 21.70 10.09 12.77
CA LEU A 142 23.15 10.29 12.63
C LEU A 142 23.80 10.86 13.89
N ASN A 143 23.11 11.76 14.60
CA ASN A 143 23.61 12.36 15.83
C ASN A 143 23.32 11.47 17.05
N LEU A 144 24.11 11.64 18.11
CA LEU A 144 23.84 11.03 19.41
C LEU A 144 22.57 11.63 20.04
N GLY A 145 21.80 10.79 20.72
CA GLY A 145 20.69 11.22 21.58
C GLY A 145 21.14 11.52 23.01
N THR A 146 20.28 12.21 23.76
CA THR A 146 20.52 12.58 25.16
C THR A 146 20.13 11.44 26.12
N ASP A 147 21.03 11.12 27.05
CA ASP A 147 20.78 10.17 28.14
C ASP A 147 20.00 10.81 29.30
N PRO A 148 19.55 10.04 30.31
CA PRO A 148 18.83 10.58 31.46
C PRO A 148 19.60 11.62 32.28
N ASP A 149 20.93 11.66 32.17
CA ASP A 149 21.80 12.63 32.88
C ASP A 149 21.99 13.93 32.08
N GLY A 150 21.40 14.02 30.88
CA GLY A 150 21.47 15.22 30.04
C GLY A 150 22.70 15.27 29.12
N HIS A 151 23.41 14.15 28.93
CA HIS A 151 24.57 14.08 28.04
C HIS A 151 24.21 13.39 26.71
N ASN A 152 24.73 13.90 25.60
CA ASN A 152 24.51 13.29 24.28
C ASN A 152 25.39 12.04 24.10
N THR A 153 24.99 10.91 24.71
CA THR A 153 25.75 9.64 24.71
C THR A 153 24.97 8.46 24.13
N VAL A 154 23.67 8.61 23.86
CA VAL A 154 22.84 7.53 23.30
C VAL A 154 23.19 7.35 21.84
N VAL A 155 23.81 6.22 21.51
CA VAL A 155 24.30 5.92 20.17
C VAL A 155 23.12 5.70 19.21
N ALA A 156 23.18 6.35 18.05
CA ALA A 156 22.21 6.18 16.98
C ALA A 156 22.28 4.77 16.35
N PRO A 157 21.22 4.30 15.66
CA PRO A 157 21.26 3.04 14.94
C PRO A 157 22.43 2.96 13.94
N GLU A 158 23.14 1.82 13.90
CA GLU A 158 24.37 1.64 13.11
C GLU A 158 24.16 1.79 11.58
N ARG A 159 22.94 1.52 11.11
CA ARG A 159 22.54 1.57 9.69
C ARG A 159 21.07 1.97 9.56
N PRO A 160 20.59 2.30 8.34
CA PRO A 160 19.17 2.40 8.07
C PRO A 160 18.46 1.05 8.27
N TYR A 161 17.20 1.13 8.66
CA TYR A 161 16.29 -0.01 8.76
C TYR A 161 14.99 0.36 8.05
N HIS A 162 14.34 -0.61 7.43
CA HIS A 162 13.05 -0.36 6.77
C HIS A 162 12.03 0.12 7.81
N LEU A 163 11.31 1.23 7.51
CA LEU A 163 10.41 1.95 8.43
C LEU A 163 11.10 2.66 9.62
N GLY A 164 12.43 2.65 9.67
CA GLY A 164 13.22 3.22 10.75
C GLY A 164 13.95 4.52 10.36
N PRO A 165 14.39 5.31 11.36
CA PRO A 165 14.07 5.16 12.77
C PRO A 165 12.67 5.72 13.08
N MET A 166 11.95 5.06 13.98
CA MET A 166 10.69 5.57 14.51
C MET A 166 10.96 6.74 15.46
N ILE A 167 10.34 7.89 15.20
CA ILE A 167 10.35 9.03 16.12
C ILE A 167 9.13 8.93 17.03
N ILE A 168 9.36 8.94 18.35
CA ILE A 168 8.30 9.10 19.34
C ILE A 168 8.41 10.54 19.87
N ALA A 169 7.41 11.36 19.55
CA ALA A 169 7.34 12.76 19.96
C ALA A 169 6.14 12.97 20.89
N ARG A 170 6.17 14.06 21.66
CA ARG A 170 5.09 14.42 22.59
C ARG A 170 4.42 15.72 22.16
N ARG A 171 3.10 15.78 22.25
CA ARG A 171 2.33 17.00 21.97
C ARG A 171 2.85 18.18 22.78
N GLY A 172 3.01 19.33 22.11
CA GLY A 172 3.53 20.56 22.70
C GLY A 172 5.05 20.61 22.85
N ARG A 173 5.77 19.54 22.47
CA ARG A 173 7.23 19.54 22.37
C ARG A 173 7.64 19.55 20.89
N PRO A 174 8.18 20.66 20.37
CA PRO A 174 8.54 20.74 18.96
C PRO A 174 9.72 19.82 18.62
N VAL A 175 9.72 19.32 17.39
CA VAL A 175 10.81 18.54 16.81
C VAL A 175 11.52 19.36 15.74
N ARG A 176 12.85 19.40 15.79
CA ARG A 176 13.72 19.93 14.73
C ARG A 176 14.48 18.78 14.07
N ILE A 177 14.53 18.78 12.74
CA ILE A 177 15.30 17.79 11.98
C ILE A 177 16.25 18.51 11.02
N THR A 178 17.52 18.13 11.05
CA THR A 178 18.42 18.33 9.91
C THR A 178 18.35 17.06 9.06
N PHE A 179 17.76 17.16 7.87
CA PHE A 179 17.67 16.06 6.92
C PHE A 179 18.87 16.09 5.98
N ILE A 180 19.60 14.99 5.87
CA ILE A 180 20.86 14.89 5.12
C ILE A 180 20.73 13.80 4.06
N ASN A 181 20.90 14.16 2.79
CA ASN A 181 20.89 13.23 1.69
C ASN A 181 22.28 12.61 1.51
N GLN A 182 22.44 11.36 1.95
CA GLN A 182 23.68 10.58 1.86
C GLN A 182 23.62 9.55 0.70
N LEU A 183 22.71 9.73 -0.26
CA LEU A 183 22.68 8.87 -1.45
C LEU A 183 23.95 9.07 -2.30
N PRO A 184 24.35 8.05 -3.09
CA PRO A 184 25.45 8.21 -4.03
C PRO A 184 25.13 9.23 -5.14
N THR A 185 26.16 9.73 -5.81
CA THR A 185 26.05 10.64 -6.97
C THR A 185 26.33 9.90 -8.28
N GLY A 186 26.05 10.55 -9.41
CA GLY A 186 26.24 9.95 -10.73
C GLY A 186 25.43 8.67 -10.92
N ARG A 187 25.98 7.70 -11.66
CA ARG A 187 25.28 6.43 -11.98
C ARG A 187 24.88 5.63 -10.74
N ALA A 188 25.67 5.68 -9.67
CA ALA A 188 25.34 5.00 -8.42
C ALA A 188 24.14 5.64 -7.69
N GLY A 189 23.86 6.93 -7.96
CA GLY A 189 22.72 7.67 -7.45
C GLY A 189 21.42 7.43 -8.22
N GLU A 190 21.48 6.78 -9.39
CA GLU A 190 20.28 6.40 -10.12
C GLU A 190 19.40 5.47 -9.29
N LEU A 191 18.09 5.63 -9.43
CA LEU A 191 17.15 4.79 -8.72
C LEU A 191 17.19 3.39 -9.34
N PHE A 192 17.30 2.36 -8.50
CA PHE A 192 17.25 0.95 -8.92
C PHE A 192 15.82 0.48 -9.24
N LEU A 193 14.97 1.39 -9.70
CA LEU A 193 13.61 1.13 -10.15
C LEU A 193 13.36 1.88 -11.47
N PRO A 194 12.41 1.43 -12.31
CA PRO A 194 12.18 1.99 -13.64
C PRO A 194 11.62 3.43 -13.59
N VAL A 195 12.47 4.42 -13.86
CA VAL A 195 12.07 5.84 -13.93
C VAL A 195 11.62 6.20 -15.35
N ASP A 196 10.35 6.56 -15.48
CA ASP A 196 9.82 7.22 -16.69
C ASP A 196 10.29 8.68 -16.72
N GLY A 197 11.25 8.97 -17.60
CA GLY A 197 11.82 10.31 -17.76
C GLY A 197 10.93 11.31 -18.49
N THR A 198 9.77 10.89 -19.01
CA THR A 198 8.82 11.81 -19.65
C THR A 198 7.88 12.48 -18.65
N LEU A 199 7.83 11.97 -17.41
CA LEU A 199 7.09 12.61 -16.34
C LEU A 199 7.79 13.88 -15.86
N ASP A 200 6.98 14.89 -15.53
CA ASP A 200 7.47 16.12 -14.92
C ASP A 200 8.26 15.81 -13.64
N GLY A 201 9.43 16.43 -13.55
CA GLY A 201 10.36 16.21 -12.46
C GLY A 201 11.05 14.85 -12.45
N ALA A 202 10.92 13.96 -13.45
CA ALA A 202 11.58 12.64 -13.45
C ALA A 202 12.65 12.46 -14.54
N GLY A 203 12.65 13.29 -15.58
CA GLY A 203 13.67 13.30 -16.62
C GLY A 203 14.18 14.70 -16.93
N GLY A 204 13.67 15.35 -17.97
CA GLY A 204 14.17 16.66 -18.42
C GLY A 204 14.26 17.69 -17.28
N GLY A 205 15.42 18.35 -17.16
CA GLY A 205 15.59 19.48 -16.25
C GLY A 205 14.73 20.69 -16.67
N PRO A 206 14.58 21.70 -15.81
CA PRO A 206 13.77 22.88 -16.14
C PRO A 206 14.36 23.64 -17.33
N LEU A 207 13.48 24.22 -18.16
CA LEU A 207 13.81 25.19 -19.23
C LEU A 207 14.89 24.72 -20.23
N ASP A 208 14.78 23.49 -20.76
CA ASP A 208 15.76 22.90 -21.70
C ASP A 208 17.21 22.90 -21.16
N GLY A 209 17.35 22.79 -19.84
CA GLY A 209 18.66 22.80 -19.19
C GLY A 209 19.56 21.63 -19.59
N PRO A 210 20.88 21.72 -19.33
CA PRO A 210 21.89 20.85 -19.94
C PRO A 210 21.92 19.42 -19.39
N ALA A 211 21.08 19.09 -18.40
CA ALA A 211 21.05 17.80 -17.73
C ALA A 211 19.61 17.41 -17.33
N PRO A 212 19.31 16.12 -17.19
CA PRO A 212 18.09 15.68 -16.53
C PRO A 212 18.15 15.95 -15.01
N TYR A 213 16.98 15.96 -14.38
CA TYR A 213 16.87 15.94 -12.93
C TYR A 213 17.54 14.68 -12.35
N PRO A 214 18.38 14.81 -11.30
CA PRO A 214 18.96 13.65 -10.64
C PRO A 214 17.91 12.74 -9.99
N GLN A 215 18.11 11.42 -10.05
CA GLN A 215 17.21 10.44 -9.42
C GLN A 215 17.54 10.15 -7.94
N ASN A 216 18.56 10.81 -7.41
CA ASN A 216 18.96 10.78 -6.00
C ASN A 216 18.44 12.01 -5.23
N ARG A 217 17.48 12.76 -5.77
CA ARG A 217 16.77 13.81 -5.03
C ARG A 217 15.89 13.21 -3.95
N ALA A 218 15.69 13.96 -2.86
CA ALA A 218 14.82 13.56 -1.77
C ALA A 218 14.14 14.76 -1.09
N VAL A 219 12.89 14.57 -0.66
CA VAL A 219 12.08 15.47 0.17
C VAL A 219 11.55 14.68 1.35
N LEU A 220 11.88 15.06 2.58
CA LEU A 220 11.27 14.44 3.74
C LEU A 220 9.91 15.11 4.05
N HIS A 221 8.81 14.40 3.83
CA HIS A 221 7.44 14.85 4.15
C HIS A 221 6.92 14.11 5.38
N LEU A 222 6.31 14.83 6.33
CA LEU A 222 5.62 14.25 7.48
C LEU A 222 4.10 14.25 7.24
N ALA A 223 3.58 13.12 6.78
CA ALA A 223 2.16 12.96 6.49
C ALA A 223 1.31 12.98 7.76
N GLY A 224 0.34 13.90 7.80
CA GLY A 224 -0.54 14.13 8.93
C GLY A 224 -0.08 15.22 9.90
N ALA A 225 1.03 15.91 9.64
CA ALA A 225 1.51 17.01 10.48
C ALA A 225 0.83 18.36 10.18
N GLN A 226 0.44 19.05 11.24
CA GLN A 226 0.19 20.49 11.23
C GLN A 226 1.53 21.21 11.33
N THR A 227 2.06 21.64 10.19
CA THR A 227 3.35 22.36 10.10
C THR A 227 3.32 23.47 9.06
N GLY A 228 4.30 24.38 9.13
CA GLY A 228 4.47 25.45 8.15
C GLY A 228 4.96 24.93 6.80
N TRP A 229 4.67 25.66 5.72
CA TRP A 229 4.97 25.24 4.35
C TRP A 229 6.46 24.94 4.09
N ILE A 230 7.38 25.61 4.79
CA ILE A 230 8.84 25.36 4.67
C ILE A 230 9.25 23.97 5.15
N SER A 231 8.47 23.35 6.04
CA SER A 231 8.71 22.01 6.60
C SER A 231 7.63 21.00 6.22
N ALA A 232 6.71 21.38 5.33
CA ALA A 232 5.64 20.52 4.86
C ALA A 232 6.14 19.45 3.88
N GLY A 233 7.38 19.51 3.40
CA GLY A 233 7.90 18.55 2.42
C GLY A 233 7.16 18.63 1.09
N ASN A 234 6.98 19.85 0.57
CA ASN A 234 6.37 20.06 -0.74
C ASN A 234 7.22 19.39 -1.85
N PRO A 235 6.62 18.89 -2.95
CA PRO A 235 7.36 18.14 -3.95
C PRO A 235 8.53 18.86 -4.64
N TRP A 236 8.58 20.19 -4.53
CA TRP A 236 9.63 21.05 -5.09
C TRP A 236 10.72 21.44 -4.08
N GLN A 237 10.69 20.90 -2.85
CA GLN A 237 11.63 21.19 -1.76
C GLN A 237 12.74 20.14 -1.63
N TRP A 238 13.11 19.49 -2.74
CA TRP A 238 14.09 18.40 -2.70
C TRP A 238 15.52 18.93 -2.54
N VAL A 239 16.39 18.07 -2.03
CA VAL A 239 17.83 18.23 -2.01
C VAL A 239 18.50 17.04 -2.71
N THR A 240 19.58 17.26 -3.45
CA THR A 240 20.46 16.18 -3.94
C THR A 240 21.52 15.84 -2.88
N PRO A 241 22.37 14.82 -3.06
CA PRO A 241 23.54 14.63 -2.19
C PRO A 241 24.54 15.79 -2.32
N ALA A 242 25.35 16.02 -1.28
CA ALA A 242 26.29 17.14 -1.21
C ALA A 242 27.31 17.20 -2.36
N GLY A 243 27.69 16.04 -2.92
CA GLY A 243 28.64 15.92 -4.02
C GLY A 243 28.00 15.91 -5.41
N GLU A 244 26.70 16.21 -5.53
CA GLU A 244 26.02 16.19 -6.82
C GLU A 244 26.53 17.32 -7.72
N ILE A 245 26.91 16.98 -8.95
CA ILE A 245 27.57 17.90 -9.89
C ILE A 245 26.62 18.44 -10.96
N THR A 246 25.37 17.96 -11.00
CA THR A 246 24.34 18.56 -11.85
C THR A 246 24.08 20.01 -11.44
N PRO A 247 23.56 20.86 -12.35
CA PRO A 247 23.21 22.25 -12.04
C PRO A 247 21.98 22.39 -11.11
N TYR A 248 21.50 21.29 -10.53
CA TYR A 248 20.26 21.21 -9.76
C TYR A 248 20.52 20.66 -8.34
N PRO A 249 21.27 21.37 -7.48
CA PRO A 249 21.59 20.87 -6.14
C PRO A 249 20.36 20.85 -5.20
N THR A 250 19.38 21.70 -5.47
CA THR A 250 18.16 21.84 -4.66
C THR A 250 16.96 22.22 -5.53
N GLY A 251 15.76 21.92 -5.03
CA GLY A 251 14.52 22.27 -5.68
C GLY A 251 14.15 23.74 -5.49
N PRO A 252 13.41 24.34 -6.45
CA PRO A 252 13.10 25.77 -6.43
C PRO A 252 12.23 26.22 -5.27
N GLY A 253 11.53 25.29 -4.60
CA GLY A 253 10.69 25.59 -3.44
C GLY A 253 11.42 25.50 -2.10
N LEU A 254 12.70 25.11 -2.09
CA LEU A 254 13.45 24.86 -0.86
C LEU A 254 13.61 26.13 -0.03
N ALA A 255 13.17 26.06 1.21
CA ALA A 255 13.42 27.08 2.22
C ALA A 255 13.82 26.39 3.53
N HIS A 256 14.88 26.88 4.15
CA HIS A 256 15.34 26.38 5.44
C HIS A 256 14.54 27.00 6.59
N VAL A 257 14.48 26.29 7.70
CA VAL A 257 13.96 26.81 8.97
C VAL A 257 14.81 28.02 9.41
N PRO A 258 14.24 29.24 9.55
CA PRO A 258 15.02 30.47 9.72
C PRO A 258 15.91 30.54 10.97
N ASP A 259 15.54 29.84 12.05
CA ASP A 259 16.28 29.83 13.33
C ASP A 259 17.23 28.62 13.47
N MET A 260 17.40 27.83 12.40
CA MET A 260 18.40 26.76 12.33
C MET A 260 19.57 27.20 11.43
N PRO A 261 20.83 26.91 11.80
CA PRO A 261 21.97 27.18 10.93
C PRO A 261 21.79 26.50 9.57
N PRO A 262 22.23 27.14 8.46
CA PRO A 262 22.23 26.50 7.16
C PRO A 262 22.96 25.15 7.22
N PRO A 263 22.34 24.05 6.79
CA PRO A 263 22.86 22.71 7.02
C PRO A 263 23.98 22.32 6.05
N GLY A 264 24.32 23.19 5.09
CA GLY A 264 25.29 22.93 4.03
C GLY A 264 24.68 22.21 2.83
N ALA A 265 25.53 21.89 1.84
CA ALA A 265 25.11 21.20 0.63
C ALA A 265 24.53 19.82 0.94
N GLY A 266 23.48 19.46 0.20
CA GLY A 266 22.78 18.18 0.31
C GLY A 266 21.99 17.94 1.60
N ALA A 267 21.63 19.01 2.30
CA ALA A 267 20.82 18.93 3.50
C ALA A 267 19.75 20.04 3.55
N THR A 268 18.71 19.81 4.35
CA THR A 268 17.70 20.82 4.69
C THR A 268 17.31 20.74 6.16
N THR A 269 16.59 21.74 6.65
CA THR A 269 16.11 21.83 8.03
C THR A 269 14.60 21.83 8.06
N LEU A 270 14.02 21.16 9.06
CA LEU A 270 12.58 20.98 9.24
C LEU A 270 12.20 21.25 10.69
N TYR A 271 11.02 21.86 10.88
CA TYR A 271 10.44 22.15 12.18
C TYR A 271 9.02 21.63 12.24
N PHE A 272 8.72 20.84 13.26
CA PHE A 272 7.39 20.31 13.54
C PHE A 272 6.93 20.82 14.91
N PRO A 273 5.92 21.72 14.98
CA PRO A 273 5.46 22.29 16.25
C PRO A 273 4.86 21.25 17.21
N ASN A 274 4.26 20.19 16.67
CA ASN A 274 3.59 19.13 17.42
C ASN A 274 2.44 19.60 18.33
N GLU A 275 1.72 20.66 17.95
CA GLU A 275 0.61 21.19 18.77
C GLU A 275 -0.73 20.46 18.55
N GLN A 276 -0.80 19.59 17.56
CA GLN A 276 -1.97 18.78 17.23
C GLN A 276 -2.11 17.55 18.15
N SER A 277 -3.28 16.91 18.14
CA SER A 277 -3.55 15.73 19.00
C SER A 277 -2.70 14.52 18.63
N GLY A 278 -2.48 13.64 19.61
CA GLY A 278 -1.69 12.42 19.45
C GLY A 278 -2.27 11.48 18.39
N ARG A 279 -1.40 10.91 17.56
CA ARG A 279 -1.74 10.10 16.37
C ARG A 279 -0.50 9.42 15.79
N LEU A 280 -0.72 8.38 14.98
CA LEU A 280 0.32 7.86 14.10
C LEU A 280 0.43 8.74 12.84
N MET A 281 1.62 9.29 12.65
CA MET A 281 2.09 9.94 11.43
C MET A 281 3.24 9.12 10.85
N TRP A 282 3.70 9.53 9.67
CA TRP A 282 4.80 8.85 9.01
C TRP A 282 5.57 9.82 8.13
N LEU A 283 6.88 9.66 8.14
CA LEU A 283 7.79 10.33 7.25
C LEU A 283 7.87 9.53 5.96
N HIS A 284 7.84 10.18 4.81
CA HIS A 284 8.12 9.53 3.54
C HIS A 284 8.66 10.52 2.51
N ASP A 285 9.27 9.99 1.44
CA ASP A 285 9.68 10.83 0.32
C ASP A 285 8.47 11.44 -0.40
N ASN A 286 8.59 12.69 -0.84
CA ASN A 286 7.58 13.38 -1.63
C ASN A 286 8.17 14.06 -2.87
N THR A 287 9.29 13.55 -3.38
CA THR A 287 9.99 14.16 -4.53
C THR A 287 9.13 14.12 -5.79
N LEU A 288 8.99 15.28 -6.44
CA LEU A 288 8.28 15.41 -7.70
C LEU A 288 8.75 14.39 -8.74
N GLY A 289 7.80 13.74 -9.42
CA GLY A 289 8.06 12.76 -10.48
C GLY A 289 8.54 11.39 -9.99
N LEU A 290 9.04 11.28 -8.76
CA LEU A 290 9.71 10.07 -8.24
C LEU A 290 9.00 9.40 -7.06
N SER A 291 8.11 10.10 -6.34
CA SER A 291 7.49 9.64 -5.08
C SER A 291 6.95 8.20 -5.12
N ARG A 292 6.29 7.79 -6.22
CA ARG A 292 5.77 6.43 -6.38
C ARG A 292 6.85 5.35 -6.25
N LEU A 293 8.07 5.64 -6.71
CA LEU A 293 9.20 4.71 -6.71
C LEU A 293 10.07 4.88 -5.46
N THR A 294 10.24 6.10 -4.96
CA THR A 294 11.08 6.37 -3.78
C THR A 294 10.45 5.85 -2.49
N VAL A 295 9.13 6.03 -2.32
CA VAL A 295 8.40 5.41 -1.21
C VAL A 295 8.38 3.88 -1.37
N TYR A 296 8.20 3.39 -2.60
CA TYR A 296 8.23 1.95 -2.87
C TYR A 296 9.62 1.33 -2.59
N SER A 297 10.72 2.07 -2.76
CA SER A 297 12.08 1.62 -2.46
C SER A 297 12.46 1.66 -0.98
N GLY A 298 11.56 2.13 -0.11
CA GLY A 298 11.70 2.08 1.34
C GLY A 298 11.92 3.42 2.04
N GLN A 299 11.80 4.55 1.33
CA GLN A 299 11.97 5.88 1.91
C GLN A 299 10.72 6.28 2.72
N LEU A 300 10.52 5.59 3.84
CA LEU A 300 9.53 5.91 4.85
C LEU A 300 10.02 5.54 6.25
N ALA A 301 9.53 6.26 7.26
CA ALA A 301 9.75 5.99 8.67
C ALA A 301 8.53 6.38 9.51
N LEU A 302 8.41 5.82 10.72
CA LEU A 302 7.28 6.10 11.59
C LEU A 302 7.47 7.33 12.46
N TYR A 303 6.38 8.05 12.72
CA TYR A 303 6.35 9.16 13.65
C TYR A 303 5.11 9.03 14.54
N LEU A 304 5.29 8.64 15.81
CA LEU A 304 4.20 8.56 16.77
C LEU A 304 4.18 9.82 17.63
N LEU A 305 3.11 10.62 17.52
CA LEU A 305 2.87 11.73 18.40
C LEU A 305 2.02 11.26 19.59
N THR A 306 2.54 11.33 20.80
CA THR A 306 1.81 11.04 22.04
C THR A 306 1.12 12.29 22.56
N ASP A 307 0.03 12.09 23.32
CA ASP A 307 -0.77 13.16 23.92
C ASP A 307 -0.99 12.85 25.41
N PRO A 308 -0.83 13.84 26.32
CA PRO A 308 -1.15 13.65 27.74
C PRO A 308 -2.53 13.03 28.04
N ALA A 309 -3.55 13.32 27.24
CA ALA A 309 -4.87 12.72 27.41
C ALA A 309 -4.85 11.20 27.15
N GLU A 310 -4.12 10.78 26.11
CA GLU A 310 -3.92 9.38 25.77
C GLU A 310 -3.03 8.67 26.80
N GLU A 311 -1.94 9.32 27.24
CA GLU A 311 -1.05 8.84 28.30
C GLU A 311 -1.84 8.58 29.61
N ARG A 312 -2.81 9.45 29.94
CA ARG A 312 -3.69 9.25 31.10
C ARG A 312 -4.58 8.02 30.94
N LEU A 313 -5.16 7.79 29.76
CA LEU A 313 -5.98 6.60 29.53
C LEU A 313 -5.16 5.30 29.68
N VAL A 314 -3.90 5.30 29.25
CA VAL A 314 -2.98 4.17 29.46
C VAL A 314 -2.65 4.01 30.95
N ALA A 315 -2.28 5.10 31.64
CA ALA A 315 -1.95 5.08 33.06
C ALA A 315 -3.11 4.58 33.94
N ASP A 316 -4.35 4.90 33.57
CA ASP A 316 -5.56 4.46 34.26
C ASP A 316 -5.95 3.01 33.90
N GLY A 317 -5.25 2.36 32.96
CA GLY A 317 -5.57 1.03 32.45
C GLY A 317 -6.84 0.98 31.61
N VAL A 318 -7.27 2.11 31.03
CA VAL A 318 -8.38 2.18 30.07
C VAL A 318 -7.89 1.76 28.68
N LEU A 319 -6.73 2.25 28.26
CA LEU A 319 -6.07 1.80 27.03
C LEU A 319 -4.93 0.83 27.35
N PRO A 320 -4.70 -0.21 26.51
CA PRO A 320 -3.55 -1.08 26.68
C PRO A 320 -2.23 -0.31 26.56
N ALA A 321 -1.27 -0.63 27.44
CA ALA A 321 0.10 -0.10 27.36
C ALA A 321 0.91 -0.73 26.23
N ASP A 322 0.66 -2.02 25.96
CA ASP A 322 1.26 -2.75 24.84
C ASP A 322 0.64 -2.25 23.52
N GLN A 323 1.37 -1.36 22.86
CA GLN A 323 0.99 -0.78 21.57
C GLN A 323 2.03 -1.08 20.48
N PHE A 324 1.56 -1.52 19.31
CA PHE A 324 2.44 -1.87 18.18
C PHE A 324 1.97 -1.22 16.88
N PRO A 325 2.88 -0.69 16.04
CA PRO A 325 2.53 -0.31 14.69
C PRO A 325 2.33 -1.54 13.82
N LEU A 326 1.35 -1.48 12.91
CA LEU A 326 1.18 -2.43 11.81
C LEU A 326 1.20 -1.63 10.50
N VAL A 327 2.38 -1.51 9.91
CA VAL A 327 2.57 -0.84 8.62
C VAL A 327 2.47 -1.88 7.53
N ILE A 328 1.44 -1.77 6.69
CA ILE A 328 1.14 -2.74 5.65
C ILE A 328 1.58 -2.15 4.31
N GLN A 329 2.36 -2.90 3.55
CA GLN A 329 2.74 -2.58 2.17
C GLN A 329 2.56 -3.81 1.31
N ASP A 330 2.21 -3.67 0.04
CA ASP A 330 2.36 -4.72 -0.95
C ASP A 330 3.62 -4.49 -1.78
N LYS A 331 4.35 -5.58 -2.05
CA LYS A 331 5.54 -5.60 -2.90
C LYS A 331 5.44 -6.75 -3.88
N THR A 332 6.17 -6.62 -4.98
CA THR A 332 6.54 -7.74 -5.85
C THR A 332 8.05 -7.85 -5.83
N PHE A 333 8.57 -9.06 -5.70
CA PHE A 333 10.00 -9.33 -5.75
C PHE A 333 10.38 -9.90 -7.12
N VAL A 334 11.52 -9.48 -7.65
CA VAL A 334 12.06 -10.07 -8.88
C VAL A 334 12.28 -11.58 -8.65
N PRO A 335 11.77 -12.47 -9.51
CA PRO A 335 11.97 -13.91 -9.40
C PRO A 335 13.34 -14.35 -9.96
N ASP A 336 13.55 -15.65 -10.14
CA ASP A 336 14.72 -16.12 -10.89
C ASP A 336 14.62 -15.76 -12.39
N ASP A 337 15.75 -15.83 -13.10
CA ASP A 337 15.84 -15.39 -14.50
C ASP A 337 14.92 -16.19 -15.44
N ALA A 338 14.64 -17.45 -15.13
CA ALA A 338 13.76 -18.28 -15.95
C ALA A 338 12.30 -17.85 -15.81
N GLN A 339 11.84 -17.64 -14.57
CA GLN A 339 10.51 -17.09 -14.32
C GLN A 339 10.41 -15.65 -14.85
N LEU A 340 11.45 -14.82 -14.66
CA LEU A 340 11.47 -13.43 -15.09
C LEU A 340 11.40 -13.34 -16.61
N ALA A 341 12.21 -14.10 -17.36
CA ALA A 341 12.16 -14.08 -18.82
C ALA A 341 10.80 -14.52 -19.39
N ALA A 342 10.09 -15.41 -18.68
CA ALA A 342 8.76 -15.86 -19.08
C ALA A 342 7.62 -14.89 -18.72
N GLN A 343 7.90 -13.86 -17.91
CA GLN A 343 6.88 -12.95 -17.36
C GLN A 343 7.13 -11.48 -17.70
N ASP A 344 8.39 -11.08 -17.78
CA ASP A 344 8.83 -9.72 -18.04
C ASP A 344 10.21 -9.72 -18.72
N PRO A 345 10.26 -10.06 -20.02
CA PRO A 345 11.52 -10.21 -20.75
C PRO A 345 12.30 -8.91 -20.92
N THR A 346 11.66 -7.75 -20.71
CA THR A 346 12.29 -6.43 -20.88
C THR A 346 12.83 -5.84 -19.58
N TRP A 347 12.82 -6.61 -18.48
CA TRP A 347 13.39 -6.17 -17.21
C TRP A 347 14.92 -6.04 -17.29
N ASP A 348 15.43 -4.85 -16.95
CA ASP A 348 16.87 -4.60 -16.85
C ASP A 348 17.42 -5.08 -15.50
N ARG A 349 17.85 -6.35 -15.47
CA ARG A 349 18.40 -6.99 -14.27
C ARG A 349 19.64 -6.28 -13.73
N ASP A 350 20.46 -5.70 -14.59
CA ASP A 350 21.73 -5.09 -14.19
C ASP A 350 21.49 -3.69 -13.60
N ARG A 351 20.43 -3.00 -14.04
CA ARG A 351 20.04 -1.68 -13.53
C ARG A 351 19.08 -1.72 -12.34
N TRP A 352 18.05 -2.57 -12.41
CA TRP A 352 16.97 -2.62 -11.41
C TRP A 352 17.07 -3.83 -10.48
N GLY A 353 17.93 -4.79 -10.81
CA GLY A 353 18.34 -5.88 -9.94
C GLY A 353 17.73 -7.24 -10.31
N ALA A 354 18.26 -8.27 -9.65
CA ALA A 354 17.93 -9.68 -9.85
C ALA A 354 17.04 -10.23 -8.72
N ARG A 355 16.93 -11.56 -8.63
CA ARG A 355 16.10 -12.27 -7.65
C ARG A 355 16.15 -11.64 -6.24
N GLY A 356 14.98 -11.29 -5.71
CA GLY A 356 14.84 -10.66 -4.39
C GLY A 356 14.94 -9.13 -4.38
N SER A 357 15.32 -8.49 -5.48
CA SER A 357 15.13 -7.05 -5.69
C SER A 357 13.64 -6.71 -5.78
N LEU A 358 13.32 -5.42 -5.63
CA LEU A 358 11.97 -4.92 -5.82
C LEU A 358 11.64 -4.87 -7.32
N TRP A 359 10.51 -5.44 -7.71
CA TRP A 359 9.93 -5.28 -9.04
C TRP A 359 8.84 -4.21 -8.99
N HIS A 360 8.77 -3.37 -10.02
CA HIS A 360 7.73 -2.36 -10.19
C HIS A 360 7.34 -2.28 -11.67
N PRO A 361 6.05 -2.16 -12.03
CA PRO A 361 5.61 -2.09 -13.42
C PRO A 361 6.26 -0.91 -14.17
N HIS A 362 6.71 -1.18 -15.40
CA HIS A 362 7.42 -0.21 -16.27
C HIS A 362 7.02 -0.25 -17.75
N VAL A 363 6.18 -1.19 -18.16
CA VAL A 363 5.61 -1.21 -19.51
C VAL A 363 4.13 -0.98 -19.40
N TYR A 364 3.62 0.06 -20.07
CA TYR A 364 2.19 0.26 -20.21
C TYR A 364 1.63 -0.73 -21.24
N GLN A 365 1.02 -1.82 -20.76
CA GLN A 365 0.35 -2.79 -21.62
C GLN A 365 -1.15 -2.50 -21.68
N PRO A 366 -1.68 -2.07 -22.85
CA PRO A 366 -3.08 -1.74 -22.99
C PRO A 366 -3.95 -2.99 -22.90
N ARG A 367 -5.07 -2.91 -22.17
CA ARG A 367 -6.07 -3.96 -22.04
C ARG A 367 -6.92 -4.11 -23.30
N GLN A 368 -7.13 -3.03 -24.05
CA GLN A 368 -7.93 -3.09 -25.28
C GLN A 368 -7.09 -3.69 -26.41
N ASP A 369 -7.71 -4.56 -27.21
CA ASP A 369 -7.12 -5.10 -28.43
C ASP A 369 -8.21 -5.30 -29.49
N PRO A 370 -8.38 -4.34 -30.42
CA PRO A 370 -9.43 -4.42 -31.44
C PRO A 370 -9.15 -5.47 -32.53
N TYR A 371 -7.96 -6.09 -32.55
CA TYR A 371 -7.58 -7.11 -33.55
C TYR A 371 -7.86 -8.54 -33.08
N ARG A 372 -8.37 -8.69 -31.85
CA ARG A 372 -8.90 -9.94 -31.32
C ARG A 372 -10.42 -9.90 -31.26
N GLU A 373 -11.06 -11.05 -31.47
CA GLU A 373 -12.51 -11.18 -31.40
C GLU A 373 -13.07 -10.74 -30.03
N SER A 374 -12.31 -10.97 -28.95
CA SER A 374 -12.68 -10.58 -27.59
C SER A 374 -12.62 -9.06 -27.35
N GLY A 375 -11.94 -8.30 -28.23
CA GLY A 375 -11.61 -6.89 -28.00
C GLY A 375 -10.58 -6.67 -26.88
N ARG A 376 -9.95 -7.74 -26.35
CA ARG A 376 -9.13 -7.70 -25.13
C ARG A 376 -7.76 -8.32 -25.34
N ASN A 377 -6.74 -7.60 -24.90
CA ASN A 377 -5.39 -8.08 -24.71
C ASN A 377 -5.32 -8.91 -23.41
N PRO A 378 -5.04 -10.22 -23.46
CA PRO A 378 -4.95 -11.06 -22.27
C PRO A 378 -3.87 -10.58 -21.30
N THR A 379 -2.72 -10.13 -21.80
CA THR A 379 -1.62 -9.63 -20.94
C THR A 379 -1.78 -8.15 -20.57
N GLY A 380 -2.76 -7.46 -21.13
CA GLY A 380 -2.99 -6.03 -20.91
C GLY A 380 -3.54 -5.72 -19.51
N ARG A 381 -3.11 -4.60 -18.92
CA ARG A 381 -3.49 -4.18 -17.55
C ARG A 381 -4.32 -2.91 -17.51
N TRP A 382 -4.10 -1.97 -18.41
CA TRP A 382 -4.71 -0.63 -18.33
C TRP A 382 -5.42 -0.23 -19.61
N ASP A 383 -6.52 0.52 -19.52
CA ASP A 383 -7.19 1.04 -20.71
C ASP A 383 -6.48 2.30 -21.21
N TYR A 384 -6.02 2.27 -22.46
CA TYR A 384 -5.37 3.40 -23.10
C TYR A 384 -6.39 4.49 -23.44
N GLY A 385 -6.22 5.64 -22.80
CA GLY A 385 -7.13 6.79 -22.89
C GLY A 385 -7.50 7.17 -24.32
N PRO A 386 -6.54 7.35 -25.25
CA PRO A 386 -6.81 7.67 -26.65
C PRO A 386 -7.69 6.68 -27.42
N TRP A 387 -7.95 5.49 -26.88
CA TRP A 387 -8.86 4.49 -27.47
C TRP A 387 -10.22 4.38 -26.76
N THR A 388 -10.43 5.08 -25.62
CA THR A 388 -11.67 4.95 -24.81
C THR A 388 -12.67 6.09 -24.98
N ALA A 389 -12.26 7.26 -25.47
CA ALA A 389 -13.14 8.41 -25.63
C ALA A 389 -12.89 9.15 -26.95
N GLU A 390 -13.86 9.95 -27.40
CA GLU A 390 -13.59 11.11 -28.27
C GLU A 390 -12.73 12.09 -27.47
N VAL A 391 -11.45 11.75 -27.29
CA VAL A 391 -10.46 12.69 -26.80
C VAL A 391 -10.36 13.73 -27.91
N GLY A 392 -10.78 14.97 -27.66
CA GLY A 392 -10.61 16.06 -28.63
C GLY A 392 -9.13 16.27 -28.99
N ASP A 393 -8.78 17.42 -29.55
CA ASP A 393 -7.41 17.72 -30.06
C ASP A 393 -6.26 17.67 -29.02
N ALA A 394 -6.51 17.24 -27.78
CA ALA A 394 -5.58 17.21 -26.65
C ALA A 394 -5.08 15.79 -26.29
N VAL A 395 -4.69 14.98 -27.27
CA VAL A 395 -3.91 13.75 -26.99
C VAL A 395 -2.43 14.12 -26.91
N ALA A 396 -1.88 14.22 -25.69
CA ALA A 396 -0.46 14.54 -25.49
C ALA A 396 0.50 13.45 -26.03
N VAL A 397 0.08 12.18 -25.97
CA VAL A 397 0.84 11.04 -26.51
C VAL A 397 -0.14 10.08 -27.20
N GLY A 398 -0.12 10.07 -28.54
CA GLY A 398 -1.01 9.26 -29.37
C GLY A 398 -0.45 7.88 -29.74
N PRO A 399 -1.25 7.04 -30.40
CA PRO A 399 -0.78 5.76 -30.91
C PRO A 399 0.27 5.94 -32.01
N VAL A 400 1.27 5.04 -32.05
CA VAL A 400 2.36 5.01 -33.05
C VAL A 400 2.34 3.68 -33.81
N PRO A 401 3.00 3.55 -34.97
CA PRO A 401 3.11 2.27 -35.68
C PRO A 401 3.69 1.18 -34.77
N ASN A 402 3.04 0.02 -34.72
CA ASN A 402 3.53 -1.14 -33.97
C ASN A 402 4.66 -1.83 -34.75
N PRO A 403 5.90 -1.86 -34.25
CA PRO A 403 7.02 -2.52 -34.93
C PRO A 403 6.87 -4.05 -35.00
N HIS A 404 5.99 -4.63 -34.17
CA HIS A 404 5.71 -6.07 -34.12
C HIS A 404 4.50 -6.50 -34.97
N HIS A 405 3.87 -5.56 -35.69
CA HIS A 405 2.73 -5.87 -36.54
C HIS A 405 3.15 -6.71 -37.75
N ASP A 406 2.63 -7.95 -37.83
CA ASP A 406 2.72 -8.80 -39.00
C ASP A 406 1.32 -9.35 -39.32
N PRO A 407 0.66 -8.89 -40.41
CA PRO A 407 -0.70 -9.29 -40.72
C PRO A 407 -0.85 -10.79 -41.10
N VAL A 408 0.26 -11.50 -41.31
CA VAL A 408 0.28 -12.92 -41.67
C VAL A 408 0.75 -13.78 -40.48
N ALA A 409 1.91 -13.47 -39.91
CA ALA A 409 2.52 -14.28 -38.85
C ALA A 409 1.98 -13.94 -37.45
N ALA A 410 1.46 -12.72 -37.24
CA ALA A 410 0.93 -12.26 -35.97
C ALA A 410 -0.32 -11.37 -36.17
N PRO A 411 -1.41 -11.89 -36.76
CA PRO A 411 -2.58 -11.10 -37.13
C PRO A 411 -3.30 -10.45 -35.94
N GLU A 412 -3.07 -10.93 -34.73
CA GLU A 412 -3.58 -10.33 -33.47
C GLU A 412 -2.71 -9.14 -32.99
N GLU A 413 -1.53 -8.91 -33.56
CA GLU A 413 -0.76 -7.69 -33.29
C GLU A 413 -1.38 -6.53 -34.05
N PRO A 414 -1.91 -5.49 -33.38
CA PRO A 414 -2.47 -4.33 -34.06
C PRO A 414 -1.38 -3.56 -34.82
N PRO A 415 -1.70 -2.84 -35.90
CA PRO A 415 -0.77 -1.96 -36.62
C PRO A 415 -0.35 -0.73 -35.82
N GLN A 416 -0.99 -0.47 -34.68
CA GLN A 416 -0.69 0.64 -33.79
C GLN A 416 -0.56 0.17 -32.33
N VAL A 417 0.35 0.81 -31.59
CA VAL A 417 0.61 0.60 -30.16
C VAL A 417 0.59 1.96 -29.45
N PRO A 418 0.35 2.05 -28.12
CA PRO A 418 0.51 3.31 -27.40
C PRO A 418 1.90 3.91 -27.63
N GLY A 419 1.97 5.21 -27.95
CA GLY A 419 3.24 5.94 -28.14
C GLY A 419 3.99 6.28 -26.86
N LEU A 420 3.78 5.51 -25.78
CA LEU A 420 4.37 5.74 -24.47
C LEU A 420 5.85 5.32 -24.46
N PRO A 421 6.70 5.94 -23.62
CA PRO A 421 8.11 5.58 -23.51
C PRO A 421 8.32 4.18 -22.91
N HIS A 422 9.53 3.67 -22.97
CA HIS A 422 9.94 2.46 -22.26
C HIS A 422 11.26 2.75 -21.51
N PRO A 423 11.27 2.81 -20.17
CA PRO A 423 10.14 2.58 -19.25
C PRO A 423 9.05 3.67 -19.30
N SER A 424 7.81 3.31 -18.99
CA SER A 424 6.66 4.21 -18.78
C SER A 424 6.05 4.02 -17.39
N ALA A 425 5.56 5.11 -16.82
CA ALA A 425 4.73 5.07 -15.64
C ALA A 425 3.38 4.44 -15.94
N VAL A 426 2.79 3.83 -14.91
CA VAL A 426 1.49 3.16 -15.03
C VAL A 426 0.47 3.80 -14.10
N PRO A 427 -0.84 3.70 -14.40
CA PRO A 427 -1.90 4.32 -13.60
C PRO A 427 -1.99 3.81 -12.16
N ALA A 428 -1.60 2.55 -11.91
CA ALA A 428 -1.63 1.92 -10.59
C ALA A 428 -0.69 0.71 -10.54
N ALA A 429 -0.12 0.44 -9.37
CA ALA A 429 0.74 -0.70 -9.08
C ALA A 429 0.22 -1.49 -7.87
N TYR A 430 -0.05 -2.78 -8.10
CA TYR A 430 -0.50 -3.72 -7.07
C TYR A 430 0.55 -4.82 -6.89
N GLY A 431 1.13 -4.88 -5.70
CA GLY A 431 2.04 -5.94 -5.29
C GLY A 431 1.28 -7.23 -4.97
N ASP A 432 2.00 -8.36 -5.05
CA ASP A 432 1.44 -9.70 -4.83
C ASP A 432 1.90 -10.34 -3.50
N THR A 433 2.81 -9.68 -2.81
CA THR A 433 3.39 -10.11 -1.53
C THR A 433 3.19 -9.03 -0.48
N PRO A 434 2.24 -9.18 0.44
CA PRO A 434 2.06 -8.27 1.56
C PRO A 434 3.21 -8.37 2.56
N LEU A 435 3.66 -7.22 3.02
CA LEU A 435 4.60 -7.02 4.10
C LEU A 435 3.86 -6.36 5.26
N VAL A 436 4.17 -6.80 6.49
CA VAL A 436 3.80 -6.09 7.72
C VAL A 436 5.08 -5.75 8.46
N ASN A 437 5.27 -4.47 8.75
CA ASN A 437 6.49 -3.92 9.34
C ASN A 437 7.78 -4.30 8.57
N GLY A 438 7.70 -4.39 7.24
CA GLY A 438 8.85 -4.69 6.38
C GLY A 438 9.19 -6.17 6.22
N VAL A 439 8.40 -7.08 6.80
CA VAL A 439 8.61 -8.53 6.63
C VAL A 439 7.44 -9.12 5.86
N ALA A 440 7.71 -9.97 4.88
CA ALA A 440 6.67 -10.69 4.13
C ALA A 440 6.01 -11.76 5.02
N TYR A 441 4.67 -11.78 5.07
CA TYR A 441 3.88 -12.75 5.84
C TYR A 441 4.41 -13.06 7.26
N PRO A 442 4.61 -12.07 8.15
CA PRO A 442 5.21 -12.33 9.46
C PRO A 442 4.21 -13.01 10.40
N TYR A 443 4.71 -13.52 11.53
CA TYR A 443 3.89 -13.91 12.68
C TYR A 443 4.16 -13.01 13.89
N LEU A 444 3.16 -12.84 14.76
CA LEU A 444 3.28 -12.17 16.05
C LEU A 444 2.75 -13.11 17.15
N THR A 445 3.59 -13.42 18.13
CA THR A 445 3.12 -14.08 19.35
C THR A 445 2.51 -13.03 20.27
N VAL A 446 1.29 -13.28 20.75
CA VAL A 446 0.55 -12.40 21.67
C VAL A 446 0.11 -13.17 22.90
N GLU A 447 0.02 -12.48 24.03
CA GLU A 447 -0.66 -13.01 25.19
C GLU A 447 -2.19 -12.90 25.01
N PRO A 448 -2.99 -13.78 25.64
CA PRO A 448 -4.44 -13.64 25.68
C PRO A 448 -4.87 -12.44 26.55
N LYS A 449 -4.68 -11.22 26.05
CA LYS A 449 -5.07 -9.94 26.65
C LYS A 449 -5.34 -8.89 25.57
N ALA A 450 -5.73 -7.68 25.97
CA ALA A 450 -5.92 -6.56 25.05
C ALA A 450 -4.59 -5.94 24.60
N TYR A 451 -4.49 -5.67 23.30
CA TYR A 451 -3.38 -4.92 22.67
C TYR A 451 -3.93 -3.74 21.89
N ARG A 452 -3.09 -2.72 21.71
CA ARG A 452 -3.37 -1.58 20.85
C ARG A 452 -2.53 -1.67 19.57
N PHE A 453 -3.15 -1.51 18.41
CA PHE A 453 -2.45 -1.51 17.11
C PHE A 453 -2.63 -0.18 16.40
N ARG A 454 -1.51 0.40 15.94
CA ARG A 454 -1.47 1.62 15.10
C ARG A 454 -1.25 1.19 13.65
N ILE A 455 -2.33 1.06 12.90
CA ILE A 455 -2.32 0.54 11.54
C ILE A 455 -2.06 1.67 10.55
N LEU A 456 -1.18 1.44 9.58
CA LEU A 456 -0.94 2.33 8.44
C LEU A 456 -1.03 1.51 7.15
N ASN A 457 -1.87 1.94 6.21
CA ASN A 457 -1.79 1.46 4.83
C ASN A 457 -0.71 2.27 4.08
N ALA A 458 0.46 1.67 3.85
CA ALA A 458 1.57 2.24 3.10
C ALA A 458 1.80 1.50 1.76
N CYS A 459 0.77 0.83 1.24
CA CYS A 459 0.73 0.32 -0.13
C CYS A 459 0.76 1.49 -1.14
N ALA A 460 1.20 1.23 -2.37
CA ALA A 460 1.17 2.25 -3.42
C ALA A 460 -0.27 2.61 -3.81
N ASP A 461 -1.06 1.61 -4.20
CA ASP A 461 -2.43 1.81 -4.71
C ASP A 461 -3.48 0.87 -4.06
N ARG A 462 -3.04 -0.12 -3.28
CA ARG A 462 -3.94 -1.15 -2.72
C ARG A 462 -4.70 -0.63 -1.50
N SER A 463 -6.03 -0.60 -1.61
CA SER A 463 -6.92 -0.51 -0.44
C SER A 463 -6.93 -1.83 0.34
N LEU A 464 -7.19 -1.75 1.64
CA LEU A 464 -7.24 -2.90 2.54
C LEU A 464 -8.60 -2.97 3.22
N ASN A 465 -9.21 -4.15 3.31
CA ASN A 465 -10.39 -4.40 4.16
C ASN A 465 -9.99 -5.42 5.23
N LEU A 466 -9.68 -4.93 6.43
CA LEU A 466 -9.03 -5.73 7.47
C LEU A 466 -10.05 -6.32 8.44
N ALA A 467 -9.90 -7.62 8.70
CA ALA A 467 -10.60 -8.35 9.75
C ALA A 467 -9.71 -9.47 10.31
N ILE A 468 -10.05 -9.99 11.49
CA ILE A 468 -9.29 -11.06 12.16
C ILE A 468 -10.16 -12.31 12.22
N TYR A 469 -9.66 -13.41 11.69
CA TYR A 469 -10.33 -14.72 11.71
C TYR A 469 -9.45 -15.76 12.39
N ARG A 470 -10.06 -16.79 12.97
CA ARG A 470 -9.37 -18.02 13.37
C ARG A 470 -8.81 -18.70 12.13
N ALA A 471 -7.58 -19.19 12.24
CA ALA A 471 -7.02 -20.06 11.22
C ALA A 471 -7.82 -21.37 11.15
N ARG A 472 -7.75 -22.08 10.03
CA ARG A 472 -8.40 -23.38 9.86
C ARG A 472 -7.80 -24.46 10.77
N SER A 473 -6.56 -24.26 11.23
CA SER A 473 -5.88 -25.13 12.19
C SER A 473 -5.04 -24.31 13.15
N ASP A 474 -4.89 -24.83 14.37
CA ASP A 474 -3.96 -24.33 15.39
C ASP A 474 -2.62 -25.09 15.37
N GLY A 475 -2.46 -26.04 14.45
CA GLY A 475 -1.25 -26.85 14.30
C GLY A 475 -0.03 -26.07 13.80
N PRO A 476 1.18 -26.64 13.92
CA PRO A 476 2.37 -26.06 13.32
C PRO A 476 2.26 -26.10 11.80
N MET A 477 2.49 -24.97 11.16
CA MET A 477 2.42 -24.87 9.69
C MET A 477 3.56 -25.61 8.98
N TRP A 478 4.77 -25.57 9.55
CA TRP A 478 5.99 -26.09 8.93
C TRP A 478 6.61 -27.20 9.78
N ARG A 479 7.12 -28.23 9.12
CA ARG A 479 8.03 -29.20 9.75
C ARG A 479 9.42 -28.60 9.92
N PRO A 480 10.26 -29.13 10.83
CA PRO A 480 11.65 -28.68 10.99
C PRO A 480 12.49 -28.76 9.71
N ASP A 481 12.18 -29.70 8.80
CA ASP A 481 12.85 -29.86 7.50
C ASP A 481 12.43 -28.81 6.45
N GLY A 482 11.48 -27.93 6.78
CA GLY A 482 10.98 -26.88 5.90
C GLY A 482 9.84 -27.29 4.96
N THR A 483 9.37 -28.54 5.02
CA THR A 483 8.17 -28.99 4.29
C THR A 483 6.89 -28.53 4.98
N LEU A 484 5.82 -28.35 4.21
CA LEU A 484 4.50 -27.96 4.74
C LEU A 484 3.92 -29.09 5.59
N ALA A 485 3.64 -28.81 6.85
CA ALA A 485 3.02 -29.75 7.80
C ALA A 485 1.49 -29.63 7.76
N ASP A 486 0.99 -28.40 7.83
CA ASP A 486 -0.43 -28.10 7.88
C ASP A 486 -0.72 -26.78 7.16
N ALA A 487 -1.34 -26.88 5.98
CA ALA A 487 -1.79 -25.73 5.21
C ALA A 487 -2.83 -24.88 5.97
N GLY A 488 -3.67 -25.50 6.79
CA GLY A 488 -4.77 -24.83 7.48
C GLY A 488 -4.31 -23.83 8.54
N ALA A 489 -3.10 -24.00 9.08
CA ALA A 489 -2.53 -23.08 10.06
C ALA A 489 -2.25 -21.68 9.47
N GLY A 490 -2.14 -21.58 8.14
CA GLY A 490 -1.87 -20.33 7.44
C GLY A 490 -3.06 -19.73 6.71
N GLU A 491 -4.27 -20.30 6.83
CA GLU A 491 -5.41 -19.94 5.99
C GLU A 491 -6.69 -19.76 6.80
N VAL A 492 -7.52 -18.82 6.38
CA VAL A 492 -8.87 -18.62 6.92
C VAL A 492 -9.80 -19.70 6.34
N PRO A 493 -10.71 -20.30 7.14
CA PRO A 493 -11.81 -21.10 6.61
C PRO A 493 -12.67 -20.27 5.65
N MET A 494 -12.85 -20.76 4.42
CA MET A 494 -13.63 -20.07 3.38
C MET A 494 -14.91 -20.83 3.10
N VAL A 495 -15.99 -20.11 2.82
CA VAL A 495 -17.27 -20.64 2.38
C VAL A 495 -17.69 -19.99 1.07
N GLU A 496 -18.49 -20.68 0.28
CA GLU A 496 -19.06 -20.10 -0.94
C GLU A 496 -19.89 -18.85 -0.63
N ALA A 497 -19.72 -17.79 -1.44
CA ALA A 497 -20.47 -16.55 -1.36
C ALA A 497 -21.90 -16.75 -1.93
N VAL A 498 -22.71 -17.56 -1.24
CA VAL A 498 -24.10 -17.89 -1.60
C VAL A 498 -25.01 -17.77 -0.38
N ARG A 499 -26.32 -17.76 -0.61
CA ARG A 499 -27.28 -17.77 0.50
C ARG A 499 -27.31 -19.16 1.15
N ALA A 500 -27.11 -19.23 2.46
CA ALA A 500 -27.24 -20.46 3.23
C ALA A 500 -27.83 -20.20 4.62
N ALA A 501 -28.44 -21.23 5.21
CA ALA A 501 -28.98 -21.16 6.57
C ALA A 501 -27.86 -20.85 7.58
N GLY A 502 -28.15 -19.98 8.56
CA GLY A 502 -27.18 -19.59 9.59
C GLY A 502 -26.15 -18.53 9.16
N ARG A 503 -26.11 -18.12 7.89
CA ARG A 503 -25.25 -16.99 7.45
C ARG A 503 -25.87 -15.63 7.81
N PRO A 504 -25.07 -14.63 8.20
CA PRO A 504 -25.55 -13.26 8.36
C PRO A 504 -26.23 -12.74 7.09
N THR A 505 -27.29 -11.94 7.26
CA THR A 505 -28.07 -11.42 6.12
C THR A 505 -27.29 -10.45 5.23
N ASP A 506 -26.25 -9.84 5.79
CA ASP A 506 -25.36 -8.87 5.16
C ASP A 506 -24.06 -9.49 4.62
N TRP A 507 -23.95 -10.82 4.68
CA TRP A 507 -22.85 -11.58 4.09
C TRP A 507 -22.96 -11.64 2.57
N PRO A 508 -21.87 -11.53 1.80
CA PRO A 508 -21.96 -11.54 0.33
C PRO A 508 -22.52 -12.83 -0.24
N VAL A 509 -23.32 -12.69 -1.31
CA VAL A 509 -24.00 -13.77 -2.03
C VAL A 509 -23.74 -13.71 -3.55
N ASP A 510 -22.62 -13.10 -3.95
CA ASP A 510 -22.29 -12.80 -5.35
C ASP A 510 -21.59 -13.94 -6.10
N GLY A 511 -21.34 -15.08 -5.43
CA GLY A 511 -20.69 -16.24 -6.02
C GLY A 511 -19.23 -16.01 -6.41
N ARG A 512 -18.54 -15.02 -5.82
CA ARG A 512 -17.15 -14.69 -6.15
C ARG A 512 -16.20 -15.90 -5.99
N ASP A 513 -15.19 -15.92 -6.85
CA ASP A 513 -14.11 -16.91 -6.81
C ASP A 513 -13.35 -16.86 -5.47
N GLY A 514 -12.94 -18.02 -4.99
CA GLY A 514 -12.33 -18.18 -3.65
C GLY A 514 -13.30 -18.01 -2.47
N GLY A 515 -14.56 -17.65 -2.71
CA GLY A 515 -15.57 -17.45 -1.66
C GLY A 515 -15.27 -16.29 -0.72
N VAL A 516 -15.87 -16.34 0.46
CA VAL A 516 -15.73 -15.39 1.55
C VAL A 516 -15.34 -16.11 2.85
N PRO A 517 -14.71 -15.43 3.82
CA PRO A 517 -14.46 -16.03 5.12
C PRO A 517 -15.71 -16.68 5.72
N ASP A 518 -15.55 -17.80 6.43
CA ASP A 518 -16.62 -18.40 7.21
C ASP A 518 -16.96 -17.46 8.38
N PRO A 519 -18.21 -16.97 8.52
CA PRO A 519 -18.60 -16.14 9.65
C PRO A 519 -18.37 -16.83 11.01
N ALA A 520 -18.41 -18.17 11.07
CA ALA A 520 -18.13 -18.92 12.30
C ALA A 520 -16.65 -18.87 12.71
N ALA A 521 -15.74 -18.55 11.78
CA ALA A 521 -14.33 -18.37 12.04
C ALA A 521 -13.98 -16.95 12.53
N ALA A 522 -14.96 -16.08 12.78
CA ALA A 522 -14.72 -14.73 13.28
C ALA A 522 -13.84 -14.74 14.56
N GLY A 523 -12.75 -13.98 14.52
CA GLY A 523 -11.87 -13.75 15.67
C GLY A 523 -12.33 -12.60 16.56
N PRO A 524 -11.45 -12.05 17.41
CA PRO A 524 -11.71 -10.81 18.12
C PRO A 524 -12.02 -9.65 17.15
N ARG A 525 -12.98 -8.80 17.51
CA ARG A 525 -13.30 -7.59 16.74
C ARG A 525 -12.26 -6.50 17.00
N MET A 526 -12.02 -5.67 15.99
CA MET A 526 -11.26 -4.44 16.16
C MET A 526 -12.17 -3.36 16.76
N ILE A 527 -11.71 -2.70 17.81
CA ILE A 527 -12.37 -1.54 18.40
C ILE A 527 -11.57 -0.31 17.97
N GLN A 528 -12.03 0.39 16.95
CA GLN A 528 -11.36 1.61 16.49
C GLN A 528 -11.59 2.74 17.50
N ILE A 529 -10.49 3.33 17.95
CA ILE A 529 -10.45 4.41 18.93
C ILE A 529 -9.81 5.68 18.37
N GLY A 530 -9.21 5.60 17.18
CA GLY A 530 -8.57 6.74 16.52
C GLY A 530 -8.39 6.52 15.02
N ASN A 531 -8.07 7.61 14.32
CA ASN A 531 -7.82 7.66 12.89
C ASN A 531 -6.61 8.57 12.57
N GLU A 532 -6.52 9.05 11.34
CA GLU A 532 -5.48 9.97 10.85
C GLU A 532 -5.32 11.23 11.70
N CYS A 533 -6.39 11.62 12.38
CA CYS A 533 -6.48 12.84 13.17
C CYS A 533 -6.43 12.60 14.68
N GLY A 534 -6.10 11.39 15.14
CA GLY A 534 -6.00 11.03 16.56
C GLY A 534 -7.25 10.33 17.08
N LEU A 535 -7.53 10.45 18.39
CA LEU A 535 -8.66 9.75 19.03
C LEU A 535 -10.00 10.10 18.35
N LEU A 536 -10.93 9.16 18.36
CA LEU A 536 -12.34 9.32 18.00
C LEU A 536 -13.14 9.79 19.23
N PRO A 537 -14.28 10.49 19.04
CA PRO A 537 -15.12 10.92 20.17
C PRO A 537 -15.83 9.78 20.89
N ALA A 538 -15.91 8.60 20.27
CA ALA A 538 -16.46 7.36 20.83
C ALA A 538 -15.79 6.15 20.18
N PRO A 539 -15.67 5.00 20.88
CA PRO A 539 -15.10 3.80 20.29
C PRO A 539 -16.07 3.21 19.26
N VAL A 540 -15.52 2.69 18.16
CA VAL A 540 -16.28 2.03 17.09
C VAL A 540 -15.90 0.57 17.03
N VAL A 541 -16.85 -0.32 17.35
CA VAL A 541 -16.65 -1.76 17.19
C VAL A 541 -16.83 -2.11 15.71
N VAL A 542 -15.73 -2.43 15.04
CA VAL A 542 -15.72 -2.79 13.62
C VAL A 542 -16.31 -4.20 13.45
N PRO A 543 -17.35 -4.38 12.61
CA PRO A 543 -17.90 -5.71 12.35
C PRO A 543 -16.92 -6.55 11.53
N HIS A 544 -16.94 -7.87 11.74
CA HIS A 544 -16.34 -8.78 10.77
C HIS A 544 -17.26 -8.86 9.58
N ARG A 545 -16.82 -8.32 8.44
CA ARG A 545 -17.60 -8.32 7.22
C ARG A 545 -16.69 -8.33 5.99
N PRO A 546 -16.86 -9.32 5.09
CA PRO A 546 -16.21 -9.32 3.79
C PRO A 546 -16.73 -8.15 2.94
N VAL A 547 -15.97 -7.72 1.94
CA VAL A 547 -16.39 -6.63 1.05
C VAL A 547 -17.72 -6.99 0.37
N GLY A 548 -18.72 -6.11 0.46
CA GLY A 548 -20.01 -6.20 -0.22
C GLY A 548 -20.11 -5.16 -1.34
N TYR A 549 -20.98 -5.44 -2.32
CA TYR A 549 -21.25 -4.56 -3.45
C TYR A 549 -22.73 -4.27 -3.60
N ARG A 550 -23.03 -3.05 -4.02
CA ARG A 550 -24.39 -2.69 -4.40
C ARG A 550 -24.73 -3.25 -5.78
N TYR A 551 -25.71 -4.15 -5.87
CA TYR A 551 -26.13 -4.76 -7.15
C TYR A 551 -27.46 -4.23 -7.71
N ASP A 552 -28.08 -3.23 -7.09
CA ASP A 552 -29.26 -2.58 -7.67
C ASP A 552 -28.85 -1.84 -8.95
N ARG A 553 -29.23 -2.40 -10.11
CA ARG A 553 -28.92 -1.83 -11.43
C ARG A 553 -29.60 -0.49 -11.70
N ARG A 554 -30.52 -0.04 -10.85
CA ARG A 554 -31.15 1.29 -10.94
C ARG A 554 -30.45 2.31 -10.04
N ASP A 555 -29.61 1.86 -9.11
CA ASP A 555 -28.85 2.75 -8.25
C ASP A 555 -27.67 3.34 -9.04
N PRO A 556 -27.47 4.67 -9.05
CA PRO A 556 -26.31 5.28 -9.71
C PRO A 556 -24.95 4.86 -9.12
N THR A 557 -24.94 4.28 -7.92
CA THR A 557 -23.74 3.75 -7.24
C THR A 557 -23.65 2.23 -7.34
N VAL A 558 -24.29 1.60 -8.32
CA VAL A 558 -24.13 0.17 -8.59
C VAL A 558 -22.64 -0.20 -8.69
N LEU A 559 -22.25 -1.33 -8.10
CA LEU A 559 -20.89 -1.82 -7.93
C LEU A 559 -20.00 -0.98 -6.99
N ASN A 560 -20.51 0.05 -6.30
CA ASN A 560 -19.78 0.60 -5.17
C ASN A 560 -19.80 -0.38 -3.99
N VAL A 561 -18.75 -0.28 -3.16
CA VAL A 561 -18.69 -1.01 -1.90
C VAL A 561 -19.76 -0.49 -0.93
N ASP A 562 -20.56 -1.40 -0.37
CA ASP A 562 -21.65 -1.08 0.57
C ASP A 562 -21.61 -1.93 1.86
N GLY A 563 -20.57 -2.77 2.00
CA GLY A 563 -20.27 -3.56 3.19
C GLY A 563 -18.78 -3.77 3.32
N HIS A 564 -18.22 -3.53 4.50
CA HIS A 564 -16.80 -3.71 4.78
C HIS A 564 -16.58 -3.82 6.30
N ALA A 565 -15.38 -4.29 6.67
CA ALA A 565 -14.84 -4.23 8.01
C ALA A 565 -14.00 -2.94 8.15
N LEU A 566 -12.72 -3.04 8.50
CA LEU A 566 -11.83 -1.88 8.55
C LEU A 566 -11.25 -1.59 7.15
N LEU A 567 -11.94 -0.75 6.39
CA LEU A 567 -11.52 -0.32 5.05
C LEU A 567 -10.52 0.85 5.16
N LEU A 568 -9.34 0.71 4.54
CA LEU A 568 -8.27 1.71 4.52
C LEU A 568 -7.70 1.88 3.11
N ALA A 569 -7.76 3.08 2.56
CA ALA A 569 -7.03 3.49 1.37
C ALA A 569 -5.55 3.78 1.67
N PRO A 570 -4.66 3.82 0.66
CA PRO A 570 -3.26 4.23 0.84
C PRO A 570 -3.14 5.57 1.58
N GLY A 571 -2.28 5.60 2.61
CA GLY A 571 -2.02 6.75 3.48
C GLY A 571 -2.96 6.90 4.68
N GLU A 572 -4.05 6.14 4.75
CA GLU A 572 -4.95 6.11 5.91
C GLU A 572 -4.36 5.35 7.11
N ARG A 573 -4.77 5.75 8.31
CA ARG A 573 -4.33 5.19 9.59
C ARG A 573 -5.52 4.87 10.47
N ALA A 574 -5.44 3.73 11.16
CA ALA A 574 -6.40 3.36 12.19
C ALA A 574 -5.68 3.06 13.51
N ASP A 575 -6.29 3.46 14.61
CA ASP A 575 -5.85 3.09 15.94
C ASP A 575 -6.92 2.20 16.57
N VAL A 576 -6.57 0.95 16.82
CA VAL A 576 -7.52 -0.09 17.21
C VAL A 576 -7.07 -0.81 18.48
N VAL A 577 -8.03 -1.16 19.33
CA VAL A 577 -7.85 -2.14 20.40
C VAL A 577 -8.37 -3.49 19.93
N VAL A 578 -7.61 -4.56 20.19
CA VAL A 578 -8.01 -5.94 19.93
C VAL A 578 -7.82 -6.75 21.21
N ASP A 579 -8.88 -7.41 21.65
CA ASP A 579 -8.89 -8.22 22.87
C ASP A 579 -8.73 -9.71 22.57
N PHE A 580 -7.54 -10.26 22.82
CA PHE A 580 -7.25 -11.68 22.65
C PHE A 580 -7.58 -12.53 23.91
N SER A 581 -8.08 -11.94 25.00
CA SER A 581 -8.36 -12.67 26.26
C SER A 581 -9.34 -13.84 26.11
N THR A 582 -10.21 -13.79 25.10
CA THR A 582 -11.20 -14.83 24.80
C THR A 582 -10.67 -15.91 23.84
N VAL A 583 -9.43 -15.77 23.38
CA VAL A 583 -8.78 -16.74 22.49
C VAL A 583 -7.93 -17.68 23.35
N PRO A 584 -8.18 -19.00 23.31
CA PRO A 584 -7.43 -19.93 24.15
C PRO A 584 -5.94 -19.92 23.79
N PRO A 585 -5.04 -20.09 24.78
CA PRO A 585 -3.62 -20.36 24.50
C PRO A 585 -3.46 -21.55 23.54
N GLY A 586 -2.57 -21.41 22.57
CA GLY A 586 -2.43 -22.32 21.42
C GLY A 586 -3.25 -21.89 20.20
N GLY A 587 -4.21 -20.98 20.35
CA GLY A 587 -5.04 -20.50 19.25
C GLY A 587 -4.25 -19.71 18.20
N THR A 588 -4.60 -19.89 16.94
CA THR A 588 -3.99 -19.21 15.79
C THR A 588 -5.03 -18.33 15.07
N LEU A 589 -4.67 -17.08 14.79
CA LEU A 589 -5.53 -16.13 14.09
C LEU A 589 -4.80 -15.52 12.89
N ILE A 590 -5.54 -15.07 11.90
CA ILE A 590 -5.03 -14.43 10.69
C ILE A 590 -5.62 -13.02 10.57
N LEU A 591 -4.74 -12.02 10.42
CA LEU A 591 -5.13 -10.73 9.87
C LEU A 591 -5.36 -10.90 8.37
N HIS A 592 -6.61 -10.77 7.97
CA HIS A 592 -7.07 -11.03 6.62
C HIS A 592 -7.46 -9.75 5.90
N ASN A 593 -7.19 -9.70 4.61
CA ASN A 593 -7.59 -8.66 3.67
C ASN A 593 -8.46 -9.28 2.58
N ASP A 594 -9.61 -8.68 2.28
CA ASP A 594 -10.41 -9.04 1.09
C ASP A 594 -10.84 -7.82 0.27
N ALA A 595 -10.15 -6.69 0.44
CA ALA A 595 -10.37 -5.56 -0.44
C ALA A 595 -9.99 -5.92 -1.88
N PRO A 596 -10.86 -5.63 -2.86
CA PRO A 596 -10.54 -5.77 -4.27
C PRO A 596 -9.45 -4.78 -4.68
N ALA A 597 -8.65 -5.16 -5.68
CA ALA A 597 -7.70 -4.28 -6.32
C ALA A 597 -7.95 -4.29 -7.83
N PRO A 598 -8.10 -3.12 -8.50
CA PRO A 598 -8.46 -1.82 -7.92
C PRO A 598 -9.81 -1.86 -7.17
N LEU A 599 -9.98 -1.00 -6.16
CA LEU A 599 -11.26 -0.76 -5.49
C LEU A 599 -12.03 0.35 -6.25
N PRO A 600 -13.32 0.19 -6.61
CA PRO A 600 -14.16 -1.01 -6.43
C PRO A 600 -14.10 -2.01 -7.60
N CYS A 601 -13.44 -1.68 -8.71
CA CYS A 601 -13.61 -2.36 -10.00
C CYS A 601 -13.19 -3.84 -10.04
N PHE A 602 -12.28 -4.27 -9.17
CA PHE A 602 -11.81 -5.66 -9.01
C PHE A 602 -11.23 -6.30 -10.29
N ASP A 603 -9.91 -6.48 -10.32
CA ASP A 603 -9.26 -7.36 -11.30
C ASP A 603 -8.81 -8.66 -10.59
N PRO A 604 -9.34 -9.83 -10.98
CA PRO A 604 -9.03 -11.08 -10.31
C PRO A 604 -7.56 -11.50 -10.45
N ARG A 605 -6.78 -10.85 -11.32
CA ARG A 605 -5.33 -11.07 -11.43
C ARG A 605 -4.55 -10.42 -10.28
N TYR A 606 -5.16 -9.51 -9.51
CA TYR A 606 -4.58 -8.87 -8.31
C TYR A 606 -5.07 -9.49 -6.99
N ASP A 607 -5.90 -10.52 -7.08
CA ASP A 607 -6.48 -11.25 -5.96
C ASP A 607 -5.87 -12.65 -5.88
N GLN A 608 -4.63 -12.74 -5.41
CA GLN A 608 -3.96 -14.02 -5.20
C GLN A 608 -4.37 -14.59 -3.85
N HIS A 609 -4.89 -15.82 -3.84
CA HIS A 609 -5.25 -16.52 -2.62
C HIS A 609 -5.10 -18.02 -2.79
N THR A 610 -4.94 -18.74 -1.68
CA THR A 610 -4.80 -20.19 -1.70
C THR A 610 -6.03 -20.84 -2.34
N GLY A 611 -5.80 -21.75 -3.28
CA GLY A 611 -6.85 -22.39 -4.06
C GLY A 611 -7.38 -21.57 -5.24
N ALA A 612 -6.85 -20.36 -5.50
CA ALA A 612 -7.15 -19.62 -6.73
C ALA A 612 -6.71 -20.43 -7.96
N GLY A 613 -7.58 -20.48 -8.97
CA GLY A 613 -7.24 -21.08 -10.27
C GLY A 613 -6.10 -20.32 -10.96
N GLY A 614 -5.32 -21.02 -11.79
CA GLY A 614 -4.27 -20.38 -12.58
C GLY A 614 -4.85 -19.47 -13.66
N ARG A 615 -4.32 -18.25 -13.80
CA ARG A 615 -4.79 -17.22 -14.74
C ARG A 615 -3.78 -16.93 -15.86
N ARG A 616 -2.87 -17.86 -16.15
CA ARG A 616 -1.81 -17.69 -17.16
C ARG A 616 -2.34 -17.31 -18.55
N ALA A 617 -3.48 -17.87 -18.96
CA ALA A 617 -4.12 -17.55 -20.24
C ALA A 617 -4.60 -16.09 -20.33
N GLU A 618 -4.82 -15.43 -19.19
CA GLU A 618 -5.23 -14.03 -19.05
C GLU A 618 -4.04 -13.15 -18.57
N GLY A 619 -2.80 -13.60 -18.81
CA GLY A 619 -1.59 -12.92 -18.35
C GLY A 619 -1.46 -12.81 -16.82
N GLY A 620 -2.28 -13.53 -16.04
CA GLY A 620 -2.23 -13.56 -14.58
C GLY A 620 -1.28 -14.64 -14.04
N PRO A 621 -1.12 -14.71 -12.70
CA PRO A 621 -0.24 -15.66 -12.06
C PRO A 621 -0.77 -17.11 -12.18
N PRO A 622 0.08 -18.13 -11.96
CA PRO A 622 -0.41 -19.47 -11.63
C PRO A 622 -1.18 -19.46 -10.31
N GLY A 623 -1.86 -20.57 -10.00
CA GLY A 623 -2.55 -20.71 -8.72
C GLY A 623 -1.59 -20.62 -7.54
N THR A 624 -2.06 -20.02 -6.43
CA THR A 624 -1.29 -19.91 -5.20
C THR A 624 -1.23 -21.25 -4.48
N HIS A 625 -0.02 -21.73 -4.20
CA HIS A 625 0.19 -22.94 -3.42
C HIS A 625 -0.08 -22.71 -1.93
N PRO A 626 -0.72 -23.67 -1.23
CA PRO A 626 -0.97 -23.56 0.19
C PRO A 626 0.33 -23.29 0.98
N GLY A 627 0.27 -22.30 1.85
CA GLY A 627 1.38 -21.91 2.72
C GLY A 627 2.50 -21.10 2.09
N TYR A 628 2.42 -20.80 0.79
CA TYR A 628 3.38 -19.94 0.09
C TYR A 628 2.70 -18.66 -0.41
N GLY A 629 3.47 -17.58 -0.57
CA GLY A 629 3.10 -16.48 -1.45
C GLY A 629 3.32 -16.85 -2.92
N PRO A 630 2.80 -16.04 -3.87
CA PRO A 630 1.99 -14.83 -3.66
C PRO A 630 0.60 -15.08 -3.09
N ASN A 631 0.16 -14.27 -2.13
CA ASN A 631 -1.16 -14.29 -1.53
C ASN A 631 -1.49 -12.90 -0.96
N THR A 632 -2.48 -12.21 -1.50
CA THR A 632 -2.82 -10.83 -1.11
C THR A 632 -3.92 -10.75 -0.04
N ARG A 633 -4.51 -11.88 0.32
CA ARG A 633 -5.57 -11.96 1.33
C ARG A 633 -5.05 -12.23 2.75
N THR A 634 -3.87 -12.83 2.88
CA THR A 634 -3.30 -13.26 4.15
C THR A 634 -2.10 -12.39 4.53
N LEU A 635 -2.21 -11.61 5.62
CA LEU A 635 -1.19 -10.59 5.93
C LEU A 635 -0.26 -10.97 7.10
N LEU A 636 -0.84 -11.37 8.24
CA LEU A 636 -0.12 -11.60 9.51
C LEU A 636 -0.80 -12.74 10.28
N GLN A 637 0.00 -13.61 10.91
CA GLN A 637 -0.50 -14.64 11.81
C GLN A 637 -0.28 -14.24 13.27
N PHE A 638 -1.33 -14.22 14.08
CA PHE A 638 -1.21 -14.12 15.54
C PHE A 638 -1.16 -15.51 16.15
N ARG A 639 -0.21 -15.73 17.06
CA ARG A 639 -0.06 -16.97 17.85
C ARG A 639 -0.34 -16.65 19.31
N VAL A 640 -1.43 -17.16 19.85
CA VAL A 640 -1.83 -16.85 21.23
C VAL A 640 -1.13 -17.81 22.20
N ALA A 641 -0.37 -17.28 23.16
CA ALA A 641 0.35 -18.09 24.14
C ALA A 641 0.40 -17.39 25.51
N GLY A 642 0.51 -18.15 26.60
CA GLY A 642 0.56 -17.60 27.96
C GLY A 642 -0.77 -17.73 28.71
N THR A 643 -1.00 -16.87 29.70
CA THR A 643 -2.13 -16.97 30.63
C THR A 643 -3.20 -15.93 30.31
N PRO A 644 -4.49 -16.32 30.14
CA PRO A 644 -5.60 -15.38 29.92
C PRO A 644 -5.69 -14.28 30.97
N ALA A 645 -5.72 -13.03 30.51
CA ALA A 645 -6.10 -11.88 31.31
C ALA A 645 -7.63 -11.75 31.38
N ALA A 646 -8.11 -10.80 32.20
CA ALA A 646 -9.53 -10.44 32.22
C ALA A 646 -9.96 -9.83 30.88
N PRO A 647 -11.23 -10.05 30.45
CA PRO A 647 -11.78 -9.41 29.25
C PRO A 647 -11.66 -7.89 29.29
N TYR A 648 -11.44 -7.30 28.11
CA TYR A 648 -11.30 -5.86 27.97
C TYR A 648 -12.60 -5.12 28.28
N ASP A 649 -12.51 -4.07 29.10
CA ASP A 649 -13.66 -3.28 29.53
C ASP A 649 -14.01 -2.19 28.50
N LEU A 650 -14.79 -2.59 27.48
CA LEU A 650 -15.29 -1.67 26.45
C LEU A 650 -16.23 -0.59 27.02
N THR A 651 -16.96 -0.88 28.09
CA THR A 651 -17.87 0.09 28.72
C THR A 651 -17.06 1.23 29.32
N ARG A 652 -16.01 0.90 30.07
CA ARG A 652 -15.08 1.88 30.63
C ARG A 652 -14.37 2.69 29.54
N LEU A 653 -14.01 2.07 28.41
CA LEU A 653 -13.49 2.81 27.26
C LEU A 653 -14.52 3.81 26.71
N ALA A 654 -15.77 3.37 26.50
CA ALA A 654 -16.83 4.23 25.97
C ALA A 654 -17.16 5.42 26.89
N GLU A 655 -17.06 5.24 28.21
CA GLU A 655 -17.25 6.32 29.18
C GLU A 655 -16.10 7.33 29.20
N ARG A 656 -14.85 6.87 29.03
CA ARG A 656 -13.65 7.69 29.24
C ARG A 656 -13.11 8.34 27.96
N LEU A 657 -13.33 7.72 26.80
CA LEU A 657 -12.80 8.20 25.52
C LEU A 657 -13.32 9.60 25.12
N PRO A 658 -14.60 9.97 25.30
CA PRO A 658 -15.09 11.31 24.95
C PRO A 658 -14.35 12.43 25.68
N GLY A 659 -14.04 12.23 26.97
CA GLY A 659 -13.28 13.20 27.77
C GLY A 659 -11.83 13.34 27.30
N ALA A 660 -11.18 12.23 26.91
CA ALA A 660 -9.85 12.27 26.33
C ALA A 660 -9.85 12.95 24.95
N TYR A 661 -10.86 12.66 24.11
CA TYR A 661 -11.06 13.35 22.83
C TYR A 661 -11.17 14.86 23.02
N ALA A 662 -11.98 15.33 23.98
CA ALA A 662 -12.17 16.74 24.28
C ALA A 662 -10.89 17.43 24.79
N ALA A 663 -10.05 16.72 25.55
CA ALA A 663 -8.75 17.24 25.99
C ALA A 663 -7.72 17.29 24.84
N SER A 664 -7.84 16.37 23.87
CA SER A 664 -6.95 16.28 22.72
C SER A 664 -7.31 17.24 21.58
N GLN A 665 -8.61 17.45 21.32
CA GLN A 665 -9.11 18.09 20.11
C GLN A 665 -9.76 19.44 20.41
N ARG A 666 -9.76 20.33 19.41
CA ARG A 666 -10.57 21.55 19.47
C ARG A 666 -12.05 21.19 19.27
N PRO A 667 -12.99 21.92 19.90
CA PRO A 667 -14.42 21.75 19.60
C PRO A 667 -14.71 21.92 18.10
N PRO A 668 -15.55 21.06 17.52
CA PRO A 668 -15.92 21.14 16.11
C PRO A 668 -16.71 22.43 15.86
N ILE A 669 -16.44 23.08 14.72
CA ILE A 669 -17.18 24.28 14.29
C ILE A 669 -18.59 23.88 13.86
N VAL A 670 -18.69 22.80 13.07
CA VAL A 670 -19.96 22.26 12.60
C VAL A 670 -20.49 21.26 13.63
N PRO A 671 -21.65 21.49 14.26
CA PRO A 671 -22.18 20.59 15.27
C PRO A 671 -22.58 19.26 14.64
N GLN A 672 -22.20 18.17 15.31
CA GLN A 672 -22.61 16.81 14.97
C GLN A 672 -22.91 16.04 16.26
N PRO A 673 -23.98 15.21 16.32
CA PRO A 673 -24.34 14.46 17.52
C PRO A 673 -23.22 13.57 18.07
N GLU A 674 -22.31 13.11 17.21
CA GLU A 674 -21.19 12.24 17.56
C GLU A 674 -20.18 12.93 18.49
N TYR A 675 -20.13 14.26 18.51
CA TYR A 675 -19.22 15.05 19.35
C TYR A 675 -19.87 15.56 20.65
N ASP A 676 -21.20 15.47 20.77
CA ASP A 676 -21.95 16.01 21.91
C ASP A 676 -21.47 15.46 23.26
N PRO A 677 -21.19 14.14 23.42
CA PRO A 677 -20.69 13.61 24.68
C PRO A 677 -19.32 14.19 25.09
N ALA A 678 -18.48 14.56 24.11
CA ALA A 678 -17.14 15.08 24.38
C ALA A 678 -17.17 16.54 24.86
N PHE A 679 -18.06 17.37 24.31
CA PHE A 679 -18.09 18.82 24.61
C PHE A 679 -19.28 19.27 25.47
N ALA A 680 -20.07 18.33 25.98
CA ALA A 680 -21.31 18.60 26.72
C ALA A 680 -22.28 19.51 25.93
N THR A 681 -22.36 19.29 24.62
CA THR A 681 -23.26 20.01 23.70
C THR A 681 -24.49 19.17 23.37
N ARG A 682 -25.48 19.77 22.69
CA ARG A 682 -26.63 19.04 22.16
C ARG A 682 -26.97 19.50 20.76
N THR A 683 -26.81 18.59 19.80
CA THR A 683 -27.08 18.81 18.39
C THR A 683 -28.47 18.29 18.06
N GLY A 684 -29.42 19.19 17.79
CA GLY A 684 -30.82 18.82 17.56
C GLY A 684 -31.08 17.99 16.30
N ARG A 685 -30.24 18.15 15.26
CA ARG A 685 -30.24 17.32 14.05
C ARG A 685 -28.84 17.28 13.44
N ARG A 686 -28.48 16.16 12.79
CA ARG A 686 -27.22 16.06 12.04
C ARG A 686 -27.13 17.15 10.98
N THR A 687 -25.98 17.82 10.88
CA THR A 687 -25.75 18.82 9.83
C THR A 687 -25.44 18.07 8.55
N VAL A 688 -26.36 18.13 7.58
CA VAL A 688 -26.22 17.50 6.26
C VAL A 688 -26.15 18.60 5.21
N VAL A 689 -25.14 18.52 4.34
CA VAL A 689 -24.90 19.48 3.26
C VAL A 689 -25.03 18.72 1.93
N PRO A 690 -25.89 19.17 0.99
CA PRO A 690 -25.96 18.56 -0.34
C PRO A 690 -24.60 18.60 -1.04
N ALA A 691 -24.24 17.56 -1.78
CA ALA A 691 -22.93 17.47 -2.45
C ALA A 691 -22.64 18.62 -3.45
N HIS A 692 -23.67 19.30 -3.95
CA HIS A 692 -23.55 20.45 -4.86
C HIS A 692 -23.72 21.80 -4.14
N ALA A 693 -23.85 21.81 -2.82
CA ALA A 693 -23.99 23.03 -2.07
C ALA A 693 -22.63 23.75 -2.02
N VAL A 694 -22.66 25.04 -2.33
CA VAL A 694 -21.53 25.98 -2.23
C VAL A 694 -21.60 26.86 -0.99
N THR A 695 -22.45 26.45 -0.03
CA THR A 695 -22.55 27.04 1.31
C THR A 695 -23.13 26.00 2.27
N ALA A 696 -22.81 26.11 3.56
CA ALA A 696 -23.38 25.32 4.64
C ALA A 696 -23.87 26.22 5.77
N ARG A 697 -25.16 26.11 6.14
CA ARG A 697 -25.77 26.90 7.23
C ARG A 697 -26.04 26.02 8.46
N PHE A 698 -25.51 26.40 9.61
CA PHE A 698 -25.65 25.67 10.88
C PHE A 698 -25.54 26.62 12.08
N VAL A 699 -25.93 26.17 13.29
CA VAL A 699 -25.76 26.94 14.53
C VAL A 699 -24.55 26.37 15.27
N PRO A 700 -23.44 27.11 15.41
CA PRO A 700 -22.28 26.61 16.15
C PRO A 700 -22.63 26.27 17.60
N PRO A 701 -21.91 25.32 18.24
CA PRO A 701 -22.08 25.05 19.65
C PRO A 701 -21.94 26.33 20.50
N GLY A 702 -22.91 26.59 21.38
CA GLY A 702 -22.92 27.78 22.25
C GLY A 702 -23.34 29.10 21.58
N ALA A 703 -23.70 29.09 20.28
CA ALA A 703 -24.20 30.26 19.56
C ALA A 703 -25.74 30.24 19.43
N THR A 704 -26.33 31.42 19.21
CA THR A 704 -27.79 31.60 19.03
C THR A 704 -28.22 31.93 17.59
N PRO A 705 -27.52 32.76 16.79
CA PRO A 705 -27.82 32.85 15.36
C PRO A 705 -27.06 31.77 14.56
N PRO A 706 -27.68 31.20 13.51
CA PRO A 706 -26.97 30.33 12.57
C PRO A 706 -25.94 31.13 11.76
N VAL A 707 -24.80 30.50 11.48
CA VAL A 707 -23.76 30.99 10.58
C VAL A 707 -23.85 30.28 9.23
N THR A 708 -23.29 30.91 8.20
CA THR A 708 -23.14 30.34 6.87
C THR A 708 -21.66 30.28 6.54
N LEU A 709 -21.12 29.07 6.33
CA LEU A 709 -19.82 28.89 5.70
C LEU A 709 -20.00 28.81 4.19
N PRO A 710 -19.11 29.45 3.39
CA PRO A 710 -19.02 29.17 1.95
C PRO A 710 -18.55 27.74 1.69
#